data_AF-A0AAD8GXP9-F1
#
_entry.id   AF-A0AAD8GXP9-F1
#
_cell.length_a   1.000
_cell.length_b   1.000
_cell.length_c   1.000
_cell.angle_alpha   90.00
_cell.angle_beta   90.00
_cell.angle_gamma   90.00
#
_symmetry.space_group_name_H-M   'P 1'
#
loop_
_entity.id
_entity.type
_entity.pdbx_description
1 polymer ?
#
loop_
_entity_poly.entity_id
_entity_poly.type
_entity_poly.pdbx_seq_one_letter_code
_entity_poly.pdbx_strand_id
1 'polypeptide(L)'
;MRRRLPITSPSDTMDKGYGKNKPSRICLLATLSVFFWVFLLYFHFVVLGGSTVSESAELIPASSVRDSRQIVSRPMTTSRSSIDVRNEPKDFGNFDSVDTRSENKISEESSSFVKQSNGEAKYSEESSSVVSQSDTESSSVVTQSTSEPKISDESSSVVTQSTDAQELPVRNPTTNVAEKPKDFPFMKALRTAENKSDPCGGRYIFVHDLPPRFNEDMLKECRSLSLWTNMCKFTTNAGLGPPLENEEGVFSNTGWYATNQFAVDVIFNNRMKQYECLTKDSSLAAAVFVPFYAGFDIARYLWGYNISTRDAASLDLVDWLAKRPEWSVMGGKDHFLVAGRITWDFRRLSETETDWGNKLLFLPAAKNMSMLVVESSPWNANDFGIPYPTYFHPAKDADVFMWQDRMRKLERNWLFCFAGAPRPDNPKSIRGKIIDECRQSRVGKLLECDFGESKCHSPSSIMQMFHNSVFCLQPQGDSYTRRSAFDAMLAGCIPVFFHPGSAYVQYTWHLPKNYSTYSVFIPEDDIRTKNVSITQRLSMIPPEQVLKMREEVINLIPRLIYADPRSKLETQKDAFDVAVQAVINKVTKLRKDITEGRTNDNFIEEISWKYDLLEEGQEVGYHEWDPFFSKPKNNGNADSDAASTEAAKNSWKNEQRQHS
;
A
#
# COMPACT_ATOMS: atom_id res chain seq x y z
N MET A 1 -8.98 77.66 -29.30
CA MET A 1 -7.53 77.95 -29.15
C MET A 1 -7.04 77.49 -27.76
N ARG A 2 -5.74 77.62 -27.44
CA ARG A 2 -5.11 77.16 -26.19
C ARG A 2 -5.17 78.21 -25.06
N ARG A 3 -5.36 77.77 -23.80
CA ARG A 3 -4.80 78.34 -22.52
C ARG A 3 -5.26 79.78 -22.17
N ARG A 4 -5.21 80.32 -20.93
CA ARG A 4 -4.91 79.90 -19.53
C ARG A 4 -5.74 80.86 -18.60
N LEU A 5 -6.26 80.48 -17.42
CA LEU A 5 -5.69 80.68 -16.05
C LEU A 5 -5.01 82.05 -15.78
N PRO A 6 -5.04 82.62 -14.53
CA PRO A 6 -5.91 82.34 -13.36
C PRO A 6 -6.28 83.61 -12.49
N ILE A 7 -6.66 83.37 -11.22
CA ILE A 7 -6.58 84.24 -9.99
C ILE A 7 -7.92 84.69 -9.38
N THR A 8 -7.95 84.73 -8.04
CA THR A 8 -9.10 84.68 -7.11
C THR A 8 -9.13 85.84 -6.11
N SER A 9 -10.32 86.13 -5.56
CA SER A 9 -10.64 86.47 -4.13
C SER A 9 -12.00 87.23 -4.03
N PRO A 10 -12.61 87.48 -2.84
CA PRO A 10 -13.27 86.44 -2.03
C PRO A 10 -14.65 86.85 -1.44
N SER A 11 -15.41 85.89 -0.84
CA SER A 11 -16.49 86.05 0.19
C SER A 11 -17.75 86.90 -0.16
N ASP A 12 -18.99 86.64 0.30
CA ASP A 12 -19.41 86.04 1.59
C ASP A 12 -20.85 85.44 1.65
N THR A 13 -21.14 84.71 2.75
CA THR A 13 -22.41 84.28 3.41
C THR A 13 -23.81 84.15 2.73
N MET A 14 -24.39 82.92 2.80
CA MET A 14 -25.71 82.48 3.37
C MET A 14 -27.08 83.05 2.85
N ASP A 15 -28.28 82.44 3.04
CA ASP A 15 -28.75 81.34 3.94
C ASP A 15 -30.04 80.57 3.44
N LYS A 16 -30.37 79.45 4.12
CA LYS A 16 -31.61 78.59 4.22
C LYS A 16 -32.81 78.69 3.22
N GLY A 17 -33.54 77.59 2.92
CA GLY A 17 -33.32 76.19 3.30
C GLY A 17 -34.54 75.22 3.24
N TYR A 18 -34.25 73.93 3.47
CA TYR A 18 -35.13 72.79 3.83
C TYR A 18 -36.17 72.17 2.86
N GLY A 19 -35.89 70.91 2.49
CA GLY A 19 -36.85 69.88 2.06
C GLY A 19 -36.48 68.51 2.66
N LYS A 20 -37.43 67.60 2.85
CA LYS A 20 -37.22 66.33 3.62
C LYS A 20 -36.54 65.24 2.78
N ASN A 21 -35.48 64.63 3.33
CA ASN A 21 -34.71 63.57 2.67
C ASN A 21 -35.38 62.19 2.73
N LYS A 22 -35.27 61.42 1.64
CA LYS A 22 -35.57 59.97 1.62
C LYS A 22 -34.36 59.17 2.14
N PRO A 23 -34.53 58.04 2.84
CA PRO A 23 -33.41 57.18 3.22
C PRO A 23 -32.72 56.61 1.98
N SER A 24 -31.38 56.65 1.97
CA SER A 24 -30.60 56.11 0.85
C SER A 24 -30.74 54.60 0.76
N ARG A 25 -30.97 54.07 -0.46
CA ARG A 25 -31.01 52.62 -0.74
C ARG A 25 -29.71 51.90 -0.31
N ILE A 26 -28.59 52.62 -0.33
CA ILE A 26 -27.28 52.12 0.12
C ILE A 26 -27.31 51.77 1.62
N CYS A 27 -27.99 52.58 2.44
CA CYS A 27 -28.11 52.32 3.87
C CYS A 27 -28.93 51.06 4.17
N LEU A 28 -30.02 50.86 3.43
CA LEU A 28 -30.83 49.64 3.54
C LEU A 28 -30.01 48.37 3.18
N LEU A 29 -29.24 48.43 2.08
CA LEU A 29 -28.38 47.32 1.66
C LEU A 29 -27.26 47.02 2.67
N ALA A 30 -26.62 48.05 3.24
CA ALA A 30 -25.64 47.89 4.31
C ALA A 30 -26.26 47.22 5.55
N THR A 31 -27.46 47.67 5.96
CA THR A 31 -28.17 47.10 7.12
C THR A 31 -28.54 45.63 6.88
N LEU A 32 -29.04 45.28 5.69
CA LEU A 32 -29.35 43.90 5.32
C LEU A 32 -28.09 42.99 5.29
N SER A 33 -26.96 43.51 4.82
CA SER A 33 -25.69 42.78 4.84
C SER A 33 -25.21 42.50 6.27
N VAL A 34 -25.32 43.49 7.19
CA VAL A 34 -25.00 43.29 8.61
C VAL A 34 -25.91 42.23 9.23
N PHE A 35 -27.24 42.29 9.00
CA PHE A 35 -28.15 41.27 9.50
C PHE A 35 -27.83 39.87 8.98
N PHE A 36 -27.50 39.71 7.69
CA PHE A 36 -27.10 38.43 7.11
C PHE A 36 -25.89 37.83 7.83
N TRP A 37 -24.82 38.62 8.03
CA TRP A 37 -23.63 38.16 8.74
C TRP A 37 -23.89 37.86 10.23
N VAL A 38 -24.72 38.67 10.91
CA VAL A 38 -25.14 38.40 12.30
C VAL A 38 -25.91 37.08 12.41
N PHE A 39 -26.84 36.80 11.50
CA PHE A 39 -27.56 35.52 11.48
C PHE A 39 -26.64 34.33 11.19
N LEU A 40 -25.71 34.46 10.25
CA LEU A 40 -24.75 33.40 9.90
C LEU A 40 -23.83 33.08 11.08
N LEU A 41 -23.28 34.11 11.75
CA LEU A 41 -22.46 33.96 12.95
C LEU A 41 -23.28 33.39 14.13
N TYR A 42 -24.51 33.84 14.34
CA TYR A 42 -25.39 33.28 15.37
C TYR A 42 -25.65 31.78 15.14
N PHE A 43 -25.95 31.37 13.91
CA PHE A 43 -26.17 29.97 13.59
C PHE A 43 -24.89 29.12 13.80
N HIS A 44 -23.74 29.64 13.36
CA HIS A 44 -22.45 28.98 13.54
C HIS A 44 -22.06 28.81 15.02
N PHE A 45 -22.15 29.86 15.83
CA PHE A 45 -21.65 29.85 17.21
C PHE A 45 -22.67 29.43 18.27
N VAL A 46 -23.97 29.63 18.05
CA VAL A 46 -25.03 29.31 19.02
C VAL A 46 -25.78 28.03 18.68
N VAL A 47 -26.09 27.79 17.39
CA VAL A 47 -26.84 26.58 16.98
C VAL A 47 -25.90 25.40 16.73
N LEU A 48 -24.79 25.60 16.03
CA LEU A 48 -23.81 24.52 15.77
C LEU A 48 -22.76 24.39 16.89
N GLY A 49 -22.39 25.48 17.57
CA GLY A 49 -21.46 25.48 18.70
C GLY A 49 -22.01 24.92 20.03
N GLY A 50 -23.31 24.60 20.10
CA GLY A 50 -24.03 24.28 21.35
C GLY A 50 -23.72 22.92 22.01
N SER A 51 -22.77 22.13 21.50
CA SER A 51 -22.50 20.75 21.95
C SER A 51 -21.33 20.63 22.94
N THR A 52 -21.23 21.56 23.91
CA THR A 52 -20.29 21.47 25.04
C THR A 52 -21.00 21.03 26.33
N VAL A 53 -21.17 19.71 26.51
CA VAL A 53 -21.72 19.15 27.74
C VAL A 53 -20.76 19.40 28.91
N SER A 54 -21.12 20.36 29.77
CA SER A 54 -20.46 20.59 31.05
C SER A 54 -21.29 19.93 32.15
N GLU A 55 -20.99 18.67 32.47
CA GLU A 55 -21.55 18.00 33.66
C GLU A 55 -20.49 17.97 34.77
N SER A 56 -20.81 18.59 35.90
CA SER A 56 -19.87 18.81 37.00
C SER A 56 -19.90 17.64 37.99
N ALA A 57 -18.88 16.79 37.97
CA ALA A 57 -18.65 15.78 38.99
C ALA A 57 -17.51 16.23 39.93
N GLU A 58 -17.79 16.31 41.23
CA GLU A 58 -16.82 16.79 42.23
C GLU A 58 -15.69 15.77 42.49
N LEU A 59 -14.45 16.25 42.57
CA LEU A 59 -13.28 15.43 42.87
C LEU A 59 -13.04 15.31 44.38
N ILE A 60 -13.34 14.14 44.95
CA ILE A 60 -12.89 13.77 46.30
C ILE A 60 -11.52 13.06 46.18
N PRO A 61 -10.46 13.54 46.88
CA PRO A 61 -9.11 13.00 46.70
C PRO A 61 -8.88 11.70 47.48
N ALA A 62 -8.63 10.60 46.77
CA ALA A 62 -8.18 9.35 47.38
C ALA A 62 -6.67 9.37 47.65
N SER A 63 -6.27 9.26 48.92
CA SER A 63 -4.87 9.08 49.32
C SER A 63 -4.69 7.87 50.24
N SER A 64 -3.63 7.10 49.99
CA SER A 64 -2.98 6.09 50.84
C SER A 64 -3.82 5.32 51.88
N VAL A 65 -4.10 4.05 51.62
CA VAL A 65 -4.18 3.00 52.65
C VAL A 65 -3.29 1.82 52.24
N ARG A 66 -2.64 1.17 53.22
CA ARG A 66 -1.72 0.04 53.01
C ARG A 66 -2.41 -1.31 53.27
N ASP A 67 -1.93 -2.31 52.53
CA ASP A 67 -1.63 -3.69 52.95
C ASP A 67 -2.29 -4.27 54.21
N SER A 68 -3.00 -5.39 54.05
CA SER A 68 -3.04 -6.50 55.01
C SER A 68 -3.46 -7.82 54.32
N ARG A 69 -2.77 -8.91 54.64
CA ARG A 69 -3.07 -10.30 54.24
C ARG A 69 -3.54 -11.11 55.48
N GLN A 70 -3.91 -12.39 55.25
CA GLN A 70 -4.15 -13.47 56.24
C GLN A 70 -5.57 -13.49 56.89
N ILE A 71 -6.18 -14.64 57.28
CA ILE A 71 -5.77 -16.07 57.17
C ILE A 71 -6.97 -17.07 57.12
N VAL A 72 -6.74 -18.21 56.44
CA VAL A 72 -7.34 -19.58 56.46
C VAL A 72 -8.59 -19.94 57.30
N SER A 73 -9.53 -20.69 56.69
CA SER A 73 -10.16 -21.94 57.25
C SER A 73 -10.90 -22.80 56.18
N ARG A 74 -11.27 -24.06 56.54
CA ARG A 74 -11.75 -25.23 55.72
C ARG A 74 -12.78 -26.03 56.59
N PRO A 75 -13.44 -27.18 56.23
CA PRO A 75 -13.48 -28.01 54.98
C PRO A 75 -14.88 -28.67 54.62
N MET A 76 -14.88 -29.73 53.76
CA MET A 76 -15.78 -30.93 53.74
C MET A 76 -17.22 -30.85 53.11
N THR A 77 -17.83 -31.87 52.42
CA THR A 77 -17.38 -33.19 51.85
C THR A 77 -18.26 -33.79 50.71
N THR A 78 -17.61 -34.51 49.76
CA THR A 78 -17.97 -35.67 48.86
C THR A 78 -19.38 -36.21 48.51
N SER A 79 -19.56 -36.50 47.21
CA SER A 79 -19.98 -37.78 46.55
C SER A 79 -19.64 -37.70 45.02
N ARG A 80 -19.51 -38.68 44.09
CA ARG A 80 -19.68 -40.17 43.90
C ARG A 80 -21.09 -40.73 43.55
N SER A 81 -21.27 -41.70 42.63
CA SER A 81 -20.33 -42.48 41.76
C SER A 81 -20.94 -43.20 40.52
N SER A 82 -20.19 -43.25 39.41
CA SER A 82 -19.84 -44.39 38.50
C SER A 82 -20.86 -45.36 37.86
N ILE A 83 -20.63 -45.70 36.57
CA ILE A 83 -20.62 -47.05 35.93
C ILE A 83 -19.97 -46.96 34.50
N ASP A 84 -19.66 -48.10 33.84
CA ASP A 84 -18.69 -48.27 32.72
C ASP A 84 -19.15 -49.38 31.71
N VAL A 85 -18.35 -49.69 30.66
CA VAL A 85 -18.20 -50.98 29.89
C VAL A 85 -18.59 -51.07 28.38
N ARG A 86 -17.54 -51.10 27.51
CA ARG A 86 -17.29 -51.92 26.27
C ARG A 86 -17.91 -51.61 24.88
N ASN A 87 -17.57 -52.49 23.91
CA ASN A 87 -17.04 -52.20 22.56
C ASN A 87 -17.50 -53.22 21.47
N GLU A 88 -17.60 -52.75 20.21
CA GLU A 88 -17.57 -53.49 18.91
C GLU A 88 -18.67 -54.57 18.58
N PRO A 89 -18.63 -55.32 17.44
CA PRO A 89 -19.42 -54.90 16.25
C PRO A 89 -20.16 -56.05 15.49
N LYS A 90 -21.21 -55.76 14.70
CA LYS A 90 -21.73 -56.69 13.66
C LYS A 90 -22.30 -55.99 12.41
N ASP A 91 -22.41 -56.80 11.35
CA ASP A 91 -22.61 -56.46 9.93
C ASP A 91 -23.84 -57.22 9.36
N PHE A 92 -24.16 -57.01 8.07
CA PHE A 92 -25.22 -57.59 7.23
C PHE A 92 -26.67 -57.07 7.41
N GLY A 93 -27.33 -56.76 6.27
CA GLY A 93 -28.77 -56.45 6.21
C GLY A 93 -29.24 -55.75 4.92
N ASN A 94 -29.18 -56.42 3.77
CA ASN A 94 -29.58 -55.87 2.46
C ASN A 94 -31.00 -56.30 2.05
N PHE A 95 -31.89 -55.37 1.64
CA PHE A 95 -32.97 -55.62 0.65
C PHE A 95 -33.70 -54.33 0.15
N ASP A 96 -34.06 -54.36 -1.14
CA ASP A 96 -35.14 -53.72 -1.94
C ASP A 96 -35.96 -52.56 -1.32
N SER A 97 -36.12 -51.37 -1.92
CA SER A 97 -36.51 -50.94 -3.30
C SER A 97 -38.03 -50.99 -3.60
N VAL A 98 -38.61 -49.86 -4.03
CA VAL A 98 -39.76 -49.75 -4.98
C VAL A 98 -40.01 -48.28 -5.38
N ASP A 99 -40.49 -48.08 -6.60
CA ASP A 99 -40.89 -46.80 -7.22
C ASP A 99 -42.08 -46.08 -6.56
N THR A 100 -42.21 -44.76 -6.76
CA THR A 100 -43.38 -44.19 -7.48
C THR A 100 -43.22 -42.71 -7.89
N ARG A 101 -43.98 -42.31 -8.92
CA ARG A 101 -43.88 -41.03 -9.65
C ARG A 101 -45.27 -40.48 -10.01
N SER A 102 -45.52 -39.20 -9.72
CA SER A 102 -46.63 -38.37 -10.26
C SER A 102 -46.34 -36.90 -9.88
N GLU A 103 -46.34 -35.86 -10.71
CA GLU A 103 -47.02 -35.49 -11.98
C GLU A 103 -48.53 -35.18 -11.89
N ASN A 104 -48.87 -33.89 -11.83
CA ASN A 104 -49.84 -33.13 -12.67
C ASN A 104 -49.78 -31.62 -12.25
N LYS A 105 -49.88 -30.57 -13.09
CA LYS A 105 -50.82 -30.18 -14.19
C LYS A 105 -52.22 -29.74 -13.67
N ILE A 106 -52.93 -28.73 -14.21
CA ILE A 106 -52.73 -27.78 -15.36
C ILE A 106 -53.65 -26.53 -15.16
N SER A 107 -53.28 -25.37 -15.74
CA SER A 107 -54.16 -24.32 -16.36
C SER A 107 -53.32 -23.04 -16.59
N GLU A 108 -52.93 -22.57 -17.78
CA GLU A 108 -53.59 -22.30 -19.09
C GLU A 108 -54.46 -21.02 -19.17
N GLU A 109 -53.95 -20.02 -19.91
CA GLU A 109 -54.58 -19.30 -21.06
C GLU A 109 -53.55 -18.26 -21.59
N SER A 110 -52.93 -18.44 -22.76
CA SER A 110 -53.30 -17.87 -24.10
C SER A 110 -53.23 -16.33 -24.19
N SER A 111 -52.58 -15.71 -25.19
CA SER A 111 -52.81 -15.94 -26.62
C SER A 111 -51.69 -15.48 -27.60
N SER A 112 -51.74 -16.09 -28.80
CA SER A 112 -51.29 -15.69 -30.17
C SER A 112 -50.82 -14.23 -30.45
N PHE A 113 -49.94 -13.97 -31.45
CA PHE A 113 -50.14 -14.28 -32.89
C PHE A 113 -48.87 -14.50 -33.74
N VAL A 114 -49.06 -15.01 -34.96
CA VAL A 114 -48.03 -15.52 -35.90
C VAL A 114 -48.14 -14.83 -37.28
N LYS A 115 -47.00 -14.62 -37.98
CA LYS A 115 -46.91 -14.82 -39.44
C LYS A 115 -45.47 -14.94 -39.99
N GLN A 116 -45.32 -15.79 -41.01
CA GLN A 116 -44.11 -16.00 -41.82
C GLN A 116 -44.23 -15.23 -43.16
N SER A 117 -43.12 -15.03 -43.89
CA SER A 117 -43.01 -15.53 -45.28
C SER A 117 -41.65 -15.27 -45.97
N ASN A 118 -41.18 -16.33 -46.62
CA ASN A 118 -40.19 -16.56 -47.71
C ASN A 118 -39.74 -15.42 -48.66
N GLY A 119 -38.59 -15.67 -49.32
CA GLY A 119 -38.07 -14.99 -50.53
C GLY A 119 -36.54 -14.91 -50.49
N GLU A 120 -35.77 -15.88 -51.01
CA GLU A 120 -35.34 -16.07 -52.42
C GLU A 120 -34.45 -14.95 -53.01
N ALA A 121 -33.48 -15.32 -53.86
CA ALA A 121 -32.33 -14.50 -54.25
C ALA A 121 -32.26 -14.18 -55.75
N LYS A 122 -31.61 -13.06 -56.13
CA LYS A 122 -31.03 -12.87 -57.47
C LYS A 122 -29.97 -11.77 -57.60
N TYR A 123 -29.30 -11.78 -58.76
CA TYR A 123 -28.15 -10.97 -59.21
C TYR A 123 -28.51 -9.56 -59.74
N SER A 124 -27.55 -8.61 -59.62
CA SER A 124 -27.04 -7.61 -60.60
C SER A 124 -26.40 -6.43 -59.81
N GLU A 125 -25.21 -5.88 -60.09
CA GLU A 125 -24.69 -5.22 -61.32
C GLU A 125 -25.56 -4.00 -61.72
N GLU A 126 -25.06 -2.79 -61.98
CA GLU A 126 -23.72 -2.23 -62.32
C GLU A 126 -23.35 -0.98 -61.45
N SER A 127 -22.08 -0.56 -61.27
CA SER A 127 -21.18 0.25 -62.16
C SER A 127 -21.68 1.68 -62.49
N SER A 128 -20.89 2.76 -62.60
CA SER A 128 -19.43 3.01 -62.47
C SER A 128 -19.17 4.53 -62.18
N SER A 129 -17.96 5.08 -61.95
CA SER A 129 -16.84 5.20 -62.91
C SER A 129 -15.67 6.08 -62.38
N VAL A 130 -14.51 6.03 -63.08
CA VAL A 130 -13.36 6.99 -63.04
C VAL A 130 -12.49 6.95 -61.75
N VAL A 131 -11.14 6.90 -61.75
CA VAL A 131 -10.03 6.62 -62.72
C VAL A 131 -8.70 6.57 -61.90
N SER A 132 -7.56 5.96 -62.26
CA SER A 132 -7.23 4.69 -62.96
C SER A 132 -5.68 4.49 -63.01
N GLN A 133 -5.19 3.25 -63.09
CA GLN A 133 -3.86 2.83 -63.66
C GLN A 133 -2.56 3.21 -62.90
N SER A 134 -1.42 2.48 -63.01
CA SER A 134 -1.15 1.12 -63.54
C SER A 134 0.27 0.59 -63.20
N ASP A 135 0.36 -0.65 -62.70
CA ASP A 135 1.14 -1.81 -63.18
C ASP A 135 2.69 -1.86 -63.40
N THR A 136 3.23 -3.06 -63.10
CA THR A 136 4.39 -3.79 -63.70
C THR A 136 5.89 -3.44 -63.44
N GLU A 137 6.55 -4.40 -62.75
CA GLU A 137 7.79 -5.14 -63.08
C GLU A 137 9.17 -4.52 -63.47
N SER A 138 10.18 -4.97 -62.72
CA SER A 138 11.52 -5.46 -63.15
C SER A 138 12.78 -4.55 -63.19
N SER A 139 13.79 -5.00 -62.42
CA SER A 139 15.24 -5.15 -62.70
C SER A 139 16.15 -4.03 -63.28
N SER A 140 17.27 -3.83 -62.56
CA SER A 140 18.69 -3.80 -63.02
C SER A 140 19.52 -2.48 -63.06
N VAL A 141 20.64 -2.51 -62.30
CA VAL A 141 22.08 -2.16 -62.56
C VAL A 141 22.39 -0.96 -63.52
N VAL A 142 23.30 0.00 -63.22
CA VAL A 142 24.78 -0.04 -63.44
C VAL A 142 25.54 1.15 -62.75
N THR A 143 26.84 0.94 -62.47
CA THR A 143 27.91 1.78 -61.85
C THR A 143 28.30 3.11 -62.55
N GLN A 144 29.06 4.03 -61.92
CA GLN A 144 30.56 4.19 -61.95
C GLN A 144 31.02 5.44 -61.11
N SER A 145 32.29 5.74 -60.74
CA SER A 145 33.57 4.98 -60.52
C SER A 145 34.69 5.89 -59.91
N THR A 146 35.95 5.41 -59.78
CA THR A 146 37.24 6.12 -59.46
C THR A 146 37.41 6.80 -58.07
N SER A 147 38.60 6.88 -57.42
CA SER A 147 40.00 6.38 -57.68
C SER A 147 40.86 6.30 -56.39
N GLU A 148 41.98 5.56 -56.40
CA GLU A 148 43.02 5.47 -55.32
C GLU A 148 44.01 6.68 -55.29
N PRO A 149 44.94 6.85 -54.30
CA PRO A 149 46.25 6.14 -54.32
C PRO A 149 47.05 5.86 -52.99
N LYS A 150 47.67 4.67 -52.94
CA LYS A 150 49.01 4.20 -52.45
C LYS A 150 49.98 4.97 -51.49
N ILE A 151 50.48 4.20 -50.48
CA ILE A 151 51.89 3.85 -50.07
C ILE A 151 52.92 4.90 -49.53
N SER A 152 53.38 4.67 -48.28
CA SER A 152 54.78 4.58 -47.76
C SER A 152 54.74 4.12 -46.28
N ASP A 153 55.55 3.19 -45.74
CA ASP A 153 57.00 3.21 -45.39
C ASP A 153 57.37 4.43 -44.52
N GLU A 154 57.82 4.36 -43.25
CA GLU A 154 58.87 3.57 -42.55
C GLU A 154 58.56 3.49 -41.01
N SER A 155 59.26 2.83 -40.06
CA SER A 155 60.53 2.05 -40.00
C SER A 155 60.46 1.02 -38.84
N SER A 156 61.54 0.27 -38.59
CA SER A 156 61.61 -0.89 -37.68
C SER A 156 62.28 -0.63 -36.33
N SER A 157 62.08 -1.57 -35.38
CA SER A 157 63.20 -2.11 -34.59
C SER A 157 62.92 -3.57 -34.21
N VAL A 158 63.97 -4.38 -34.11
CA VAL A 158 63.91 -5.84 -33.91
C VAL A 158 64.81 -6.24 -32.75
N VAL A 159 64.28 -7.06 -31.84
CA VAL A 159 65.08 -8.02 -31.05
C VAL A 159 64.34 -9.36 -31.06
N THR A 160 65.07 -10.45 -31.22
CA THR A 160 64.59 -11.84 -31.17
C THR A 160 65.49 -12.63 -30.20
N GLN A 161 65.13 -13.88 -29.92
CA GLN A 161 65.79 -14.80 -28.98
C GLN A 161 65.40 -14.54 -27.49
N SER A 162 65.38 -15.53 -26.61
CA SER A 162 65.69 -16.97 -26.79
C SER A 162 64.64 -17.86 -26.12
N THR A 163 64.55 -19.11 -26.59
CA THR A 163 63.90 -20.19 -25.86
C THR A 163 64.78 -20.65 -24.70
N ASP A 164 64.22 -20.83 -23.51
CA ASP A 164 64.76 -21.74 -22.53
C ASP A 164 63.62 -22.51 -21.86
N ALA A 165 63.87 -23.74 -21.42
CA ALA A 165 62.85 -24.66 -20.91
C ALA A 165 63.15 -25.03 -19.46
N GLN A 166 62.27 -24.64 -18.55
CA GLN A 166 62.34 -25.02 -17.13
C GLN A 166 61.05 -25.67 -16.65
N GLU A 167 61.20 -26.56 -15.68
CA GLU A 167 60.21 -27.57 -15.31
C GLU A 167 59.04 -27.02 -14.48
N LEU A 168 57.92 -27.75 -14.54
CA LEU A 168 56.75 -27.49 -13.71
C LEU A 168 57.08 -27.74 -12.22
N PRO A 169 56.91 -26.74 -11.32
CA PRO A 169 57.00 -26.98 -9.88
C PRO A 169 55.85 -27.90 -9.45
N VAL A 170 56.18 -29.07 -8.90
CA VAL A 170 55.17 -30.03 -8.40
C VAL A 170 54.33 -29.35 -7.31
N ARG A 171 53.01 -29.35 -7.52
CA ARG A 171 52.05 -28.75 -6.60
C ARG A 171 51.94 -29.63 -5.35
N ASN A 172 52.74 -29.30 -4.32
CA ASN A 172 52.56 -29.90 -3.00
C ASN A 172 51.10 -29.72 -2.55
N PRO A 173 50.43 -30.78 -2.05
CA PRO A 173 49.07 -30.66 -1.56
C PRO A 173 49.08 -29.78 -0.31
N THR A 174 48.56 -28.55 -0.43
CA THR A 174 48.31 -27.69 0.73
C THR A 174 47.39 -28.46 1.68
N THR A 175 47.89 -28.75 2.88
CA THR A 175 47.07 -29.32 3.95
C THR A 175 45.88 -28.40 4.18
N ASN A 176 44.66 -28.92 4.08
CA ASN A 176 43.45 -28.23 4.50
C ASN A 176 43.50 -28.02 6.02
N VAL A 177 44.19 -26.97 6.44
CA VAL A 177 44.03 -26.38 7.77
C VAL A 177 42.60 -25.84 7.79
N ALA A 178 41.70 -26.58 8.42
CA ALA A 178 40.34 -26.11 8.65
C ALA A 178 40.43 -24.79 9.44
N GLU A 179 40.05 -23.67 8.82
CA GLU A 179 39.96 -22.39 9.53
C GLU A 179 39.08 -22.61 10.76
N LYS A 180 39.54 -22.16 11.94
CA LYS A 180 38.69 -22.17 13.12
C LYS A 180 37.44 -21.35 12.79
N PRO A 181 36.22 -21.88 13.01
CA PRO A 181 35.00 -21.14 12.73
C PRO A 181 35.04 -19.81 13.47
N LYS A 182 34.87 -18.70 12.73
CA LYS A 182 34.89 -17.34 13.25
C LYS A 182 33.69 -17.19 14.20
N ASP A 183 33.94 -16.91 15.47
CA ASP A 183 32.89 -16.86 16.48
C ASP A 183 32.23 -15.48 16.46
N PHE A 184 31.15 -15.36 15.69
CA PHE A 184 30.38 -14.12 15.57
C PHE A 184 29.42 -13.95 16.76
N PRO A 185 29.15 -12.71 17.23
CA PRO A 185 28.23 -12.47 18.34
C PRO A 185 26.81 -13.05 18.16
N PHE A 186 26.35 -13.21 16.92
CA PHE A 186 25.05 -13.80 16.58
C PHE A 186 25.03 -15.34 16.46
N MET A 187 26.16 -16.04 16.69
CA MET A 187 26.22 -17.52 16.55
C MET A 187 25.26 -18.25 17.49
N LYS A 188 24.97 -17.70 18.67
CA LYS A 188 23.98 -18.27 19.61
C LYS A 188 22.57 -18.22 19.00
N ALA A 189 22.17 -17.09 18.41
CA ALA A 189 20.88 -16.94 17.74
C ALA A 189 20.74 -17.89 16.53
N LEU A 190 21.79 -18.05 15.70
CA LEU A 190 21.79 -19.01 14.59
C LEU A 190 21.55 -20.45 15.08
N ARG A 191 22.24 -20.89 16.13
CA ARG A 191 22.10 -22.24 16.70
C ARG A 191 20.70 -22.51 17.27
N THR A 192 19.89 -21.49 17.61
CA THR A 192 18.50 -21.72 18.01
C THR A 192 17.67 -22.35 16.89
N ALA A 193 17.92 -22.00 15.62
CA ALA A 193 17.20 -22.55 14.46
C ALA A 193 17.51 -24.04 14.20
N GLU A 194 18.60 -24.56 14.78
CA GLU A 194 18.98 -25.98 14.68
C GLU A 194 18.24 -26.83 15.74
N ASN A 195 17.78 -26.21 16.83
CA ASN A 195 17.11 -26.89 17.93
C ASN A 195 15.63 -27.16 17.64
N LYS A 196 15.36 -28.27 16.94
CA LYS A 196 14.00 -28.74 16.61
C LYS A 196 13.09 -29.06 17.81
N SER A 197 13.61 -29.04 19.05
CA SER A 197 12.79 -29.21 20.27
C SER A 197 12.31 -27.90 20.88
N ASP A 198 12.88 -26.77 20.46
CA ASP A 198 12.44 -25.43 20.85
C ASP A 198 11.37 -24.92 19.86
N PRO A 199 10.11 -24.70 20.28
CA PRO A 199 9.08 -24.19 19.38
C PRO A 199 9.40 -22.77 18.86
N CYS A 200 10.29 -22.03 19.53
CA CYS A 200 10.76 -20.71 19.13
C CYS A 200 12.16 -20.71 18.50
N GLY A 201 12.72 -21.89 18.21
CA GLY A 201 14.03 -22.03 17.59
C GLY A 201 14.12 -21.27 16.27
N GLY A 202 15.03 -20.30 16.17
CA GLY A 202 15.19 -19.43 15.00
C GLY A 202 14.10 -18.36 14.83
N ARG A 203 13.17 -18.22 15.78
CA ARG A 203 12.02 -17.29 15.70
C ARG A 203 12.02 -16.20 16.77
N TYR A 204 12.98 -16.18 17.68
CA TYR A 204 13.01 -15.21 18.77
C TYR A 204 13.10 -13.76 18.29
N ILE A 205 12.25 -12.87 18.81
CA ILE A 205 12.32 -11.42 18.60
C ILE A 205 12.64 -10.74 19.92
N PHE A 206 13.68 -9.91 19.94
CA PHE A 206 13.91 -8.95 21.02
C PHE A 206 13.26 -7.61 20.66
N VAL A 207 12.64 -6.93 21.63
CA VAL A 207 11.98 -5.63 21.43
C VAL A 207 12.73 -4.58 22.24
N HIS A 208 13.13 -3.48 21.61
CA HIS A 208 13.75 -2.36 22.30
C HIS A 208 12.75 -1.63 23.21
N ASP A 209 13.12 -1.46 24.48
CA ASP A 209 12.42 -0.62 25.45
C ASP A 209 12.73 0.87 25.17
N LEU A 210 12.05 1.42 24.17
CA LEU A 210 12.25 2.81 23.72
C LEU A 210 11.65 3.81 24.73
N PRO A 211 12.29 4.99 24.93
CA PRO A 211 11.68 6.11 25.62
C PRO A 211 10.26 6.43 25.09
N PRO A 212 9.23 6.57 25.96
CA PRO A 212 7.82 6.68 25.54
C PRO A 212 7.47 7.77 24.52
N ARG A 213 8.31 8.81 24.40
CA ARG A 213 8.21 9.85 23.36
C ARG A 213 8.25 9.31 21.93
N PHE A 214 8.82 8.14 21.70
CA PHE A 214 8.89 7.48 20.41
C PHE A 214 7.61 6.68 20.05
N ASN A 215 6.69 6.50 21.01
CA ASN A 215 5.49 5.68 20.81
C ASN A 215 4.29 6.05 21.70
N GLU A 216 4.31 5.73 22.99
CA GLU A 216 3.13 5.82 23.86
C GLU A 216 2.69 7.26 24.12
N ASP A 217 3.61 8.20 24.24
CA ASP A 217 3.27 9.61 24.40
C ASP A 217 2.59 10.17 23.15
N MET A 218 2.94 9.66 21.96
CA MET A 218 2.26 10.03 20.72
C MET A 218 0.78 9.64 20.70
N LEU A 219 0.40 8.58 21.42
CA LEU A 219 -0.98 8.16 21.58
C LEU A 219 -1.72 8.93 22.68
N LYS A 220 -1.02 9.37 23.74
CA LYS A 220 -1.58 10.30 24.75
C LYS A 220 -1.91 11.64 24.11
N GLU A 221 -1.06 12.09 23.18
CA GLU A 221 -1.21 13.29 22.37
C GLU A 221 -1.97 13.06 21.04
N CYS A 222 -2.82 12.04 20.92
CA CYS A 222 -3.42 11.61 19.65
C CYS A 222 -4.19 12.67 18.84
N ARG A 223 -4.39 13.89 19.36
CA ARG A 223 -4.96 15.05 18.63
C ARG A 223 -3.93 15.81 17.80
N SER A 224 -2.63 15.71 18.08
CA SER A 224 -1.56 16.42 17.33
C SER A 224 -1.01 15.63 16.13
N LEU A 225 -1.47 14.39 15.95
CA LEU A 225 -1.00 13.47 14.90
C LEU A 225 -1.45 13.84 13.47
N SER A 226 -2.37 14.79 13.32
CA SER A 226 -2.80 15.35 12.04
C SER A 226 -3.41 16.72 12.28
N LEU A 227 -3.16 17.68 11.37
CA LEU A 227 -3.76 19.01 11.46
C LEU A 227 -5.27 19.04 11.18
N TRP A 228 -5.80 18.02 10.50
CA TRP A 228 -7.20 17.97 10.05
C TRP A 228 -8.02 16.89 10.74
N THR A 229 -7.38 15.79 11.15
CA THR A 229 -8.06 14.61 11.67
C THR A 229 -7.74 14.38 13.15
N ASN A 230 -8.78 14.28 13.99
CA ASN A 230 -8.65 13.84 15.38
C ASN A 230 -8.32 12.34 15.44
N MET A 231 -7.02 12.01 15.35
CA MET A 231 -6.54 10.63 15.29
C MET A 231 -6.82 9.81 16.56
N CYS A 232 -7.23 10.44 17.67
CA CYS A 232 -7.72 9.71 18.86
C CYS A 232 -8.86 8.75 18.55
N LYS A 233 -9.72 9.04 17.55
CA LYS A 233 -10.75 8.09 17.10
C LYS A 233 -10.11 6.80 16.56
N PHE A 234 -9.06 6.95 15.76
CA PHE A 234 -8.41 5.87 15.02
C PHE A 234 -7.35 5.11 15.82
N THR A 235 -6.83 5.67 16.91
CA THR A 235 -5.93 4.97 17.85
C THR A 235 -6.68 4.11 18.88
N THR A 236 -8.03 4.18 18.94
CA THR A 236 -8.84 3.24 19.74
C THR A 236 -8.69 1.79 19.25
N ASN A 237 -9.11 0.83 20.09
CA ASN A 237 -9.10 -0.61 19.77
C ASN A 237 -7.72 -1.08 19.26
N ALA A 238 -6.64 -0.72 19.96
CA ALA A 238 -5.26 -1.08 19.60
C ALA A 238 -4.77 -0.60 18.21
N GLY A 239 -5.38 0.46 17.66
CA GLY A 239 -5.05 1.03 16.35
C GLY A 239 -6.07 0.72 15.24
N LEU A 240 -7.10 -0.07 15.53
CA LEU A 240 -8.15 -0.43 14.57
C LEU A 240 -9.20 0.68 14.39
N GLY A 241 -9.31 1.63 15.33
CA GLY A 241 -10.43 2.57 15.36
C GLY A 241 -11.74 1.92 15.84
N PRO A 242 -12.88 2.64 15.82
CA PRO A 242 -14.17 2.10 16.27
C PRO A 242 -14.67 0.98 15.34
N PRO A 243 -15.51 0.05 15.83
CA PRO A 243 -16.14 -0.96 14.98
C PRO A 243 -17.03 -0.33 13.90
N LEU A 244 -17.25 -1.07 12.81
CA LEU A 244 -18.24 -0.75 11.78
C LEU A 244 -19.47 -1.63 11.94
N GLU A 245 -20.65 -1.04 11.79
CA GLU A 245 -21.93 -1.73 11.89
C GLU A 245 -22.35 -2.31 10.54
N ASN A 246 -23.05 -3.45 10.56
CA ASN A 246 -23.40 -4.22 9.35
C ASN A 246 -24.81 -3.92 8.83
N GLU A 247 -25.30 -2.68 8.97
CA GLU A 247 -26.69 -2.31 8.62
C GLU A 247 -27.03 -2.58 7.15
N GLU A 248 -26.10 -2.24 6.24
CA GLU A 248 -26.26 -2.48 4.79
C GLU A 248 -25.99 -3.94 4.38
N GLY A 249 -25.67 -4.83 5.33
CA GLY A 249 -25.31 -6.24 5.07
C GLY A 249 -24.00 -6.46 4.31
N VAL A 250 -23.25 -5.40 4.00
CA VAL A 250 -22.01 -5.43 3.19
C VAL A 250 -20.86 -6.14 3.92
N PHE A 251 -20.81 -6.06 5.24
CA PHE A 251 -19.75 -6.59 6.09
C PHE A 251 -20.13 -7.95 6.72
N SER A 252 -19.30 -8.42 7.65
CA SER A 252 -19.67 -9.47 8.61
C SER A 252 -19.98 -8.84 9.97
N ASN A 253 -20.74 -9.53 10.82
CA ASN A 253 -21.17 -8.99 12.12
C ASN A 253 -20.03 -8.81 13.15
N THR A 254 -18.82 -9.27 12.82
CA THR A 254 -17.61 -9.23 13.65
C THR A 254 -16.38 -8.93 12.79
N GLY A 255 -15.36 -8.30 13.38
CA GLY A 255 -14.06 -8.06 12.75
C GLY A 255 -13.98 -6.86 11.81
N TRP A 256 -14.99 -5.98 11.74
CA TRP A 256 -14.94 -4.78 10.88
C TRP A 256 -14.76 -3.51 11.72
N TYR A 257 -13.80 -2.67 11.32
CA TYR A 257 -13.42 -1.45 12.05
C TYR A 257 -13.14 -0.31 11.07
N ALA A 258 -13.33 0.93 11.52
CA ALA A 258 -13.10 2.15 10.75
C ALA A 258 -11.60 2.51 10.70
N THR A 259 -10.75 1.56 10.35
CA THR A 259 -9.29 1.65 10.44
C THR A 259 -8.74 2.77 9.56
N ASN A 260 -7.84 3.60 10.10
CA ASN A 260 -7.13 4.61 9.31
C ASN A 260 -6.00 3.96 8.50
N GLN A 261 -5.85 4.36 7.24
CA GLN A 261 -4.86 3.81 6.30
C GLN A 261 -3.40 3.95 6.77
N PHE A 262 -3.11 4.86 7.71
CA PHE A 262 -1.79 5.12 8.26
C PHE A 262 -1.59 4.64 9.70
N ALA A 263 -2.49 3.81 10.26
CA ALA A 263 -2.43 3.36 11.66
C ALA A 263 -1.54 2.14 11.93
N VAL A 264 -0.84 1.60 10.91
CA VAL A 264 -0.18 0.29 11.01
C VAL A 264 0.98 0.25 12.00
N ASP A 265 1.64 1.38 12.31
CA ASP A 265 2.65 1.45 13.39
C ASP A 265 2.08 0.93 14.73
N VAL A 266 0.84 1.33 15.03
CA VAL A 266 0.14 0.98 16.28
C VAL A 266 -0.40 -0.45 16.22
N ILE A 267 -1.00 -0.84 15.09
CA ILE A 267 -1.55 -2.19 14.89
C ILE A 267 -0.43 -3.23 14.99
N PHE A 268 0.68 -3.00 14.28
CA PHE A 268 1.82 -3.92 14.23
C PHE A 268 2.56 -4.00 15.58
N ASN A 269 2.73 -2.88 16.30
CA ASN A 269 3.31 -2.92 17.65
C ASN A 269 2.41 -3.69 18.62
N ASN A 270 1.09 -3.53 18.55
CA ASN A 270 0.18 -4.31 19.40
C ASN A 270 0.09 -5.79 19.00
N ARG A 271 0.24 -6.14 17.72
CA ARG A 271 0.45 -7.55 17.29
C ARG A 271 1.78 -8.10 17.79
N MET A 272 2.87 -7.30 17.76
CA MET A 272 4.17 -7.69 18.30
C MET A 272 4.11 -8.00 19.80
N LYS A 273 3.33 -7.26 20.58
CA LYS A 273 3.09 -7.55 22.01
C LYS A 273 2.39 -8.91 22.26
N GLN A 274 1.78 -9.52 21.25
CA GLN A 274 1.19 -10.87 21.29
C GLN A 274 2.07 -11.95 20.61
N TYR A 275 3.28 -11.60 20.16
CA TYR A 275 4.15 -12.54 19.47
C TYR A 275 4.69 -13.60 20.44
N GLU A 276 4.54 -14.87 20.08
CA GLU A 276 4.78 -16.00 20.99
C GLU A 276 6.27 -16.25 21.32
N CYS A 277 7.18 -15.72 20.49
CA CYS A 277 8.63 -15.87 20.64
C CYS A 277 9.33 -14.55 21.02
N LEU A 278 8.70 -13.72 21.85
CA LEU A 278 9.39 -12.58 22.46
C LEU A 278 10.47 -13.07 23.46
N THR A 279 11.68 -12.51 23.37
CA THR A 279 12.79 -12.79 24.31
C THR A 279 13.25 -11.53 25.05
N LYS A 280 13.73 -11.72 26.29
CA LYS A 280 14.49 -10.72 27.06
C LYS A 280 16.02 -10.89 26.95
N ASP A 281 16.46 -12.04 26.43
CA ASP A 281 17.85 -12.30 26.09
C ASP A 281 18.05 -12.02 24.59
N SER A 282 18.62 -10.86 24.27
CA SER A 282 18.88 -10.42 22.90
C SER A 282 19.87 -11.32 22.14
N SER A 283 20.70 -12.11 22.84
CA SER A 283 21.64 -13.05 22.20
C SER A 283 20.98 -14.32 21.66
N LEU A 284 19.68 -14.53 21.91
CA LEU A 284 18.84 -15.53 21.23
C LEU A 284 18.14 -14.97 19.97
N ALA A 285 18.08 -13.65 19.80
CA ALA A 285 17.15 -13.02 18.87
C ALA A 285 17.52 -13.24 17.40
N ALA A 286 16.57 -13.76 16.63
CA ALA A 286 16.63 -13.86 15.17
C ALA A 286 16.56 -12.48 14.50
N ALA A 287 15.77 -11.54 15.06
CA ALA A 287 15.75 -10.13 14.69
C ALA A 287 15.34 -9.24 15.89
N VAL A 288 15.58 -7.93 15.77
CA VAL A 288 15.36 -6.93 16.82
C VAL A 288 14.33 -5.89 16.37
N PHE A 289 13.18 -5.81 17.05
CA PHE A 289 12.13 -4.85 16.75
C PHE A 289 12.35 -3.52 17.48
N VAL A 290 12.23 -2.42 16.73
CA VAL A 290 12.29 -1.04 17.23
C VAL A 290 10.87 -0.45 17.19
N PRO A 291 10.14 -0.35 18.31
CA PRO A 291 8.74 0.09 18.34
C PRO A 291 8.60 1.63 18.25
N PHE A 292 9.16 2.26 17.22
CA PHE A 292 9.01 3.69 16.92
C PHE A 292 7.83 3.91 15.97
N TYR A 293 6.93 4.85 16.28
CA TYR A 293 5.79 5.19 15.42
C TYR A 293 6.17 6.23 14.36
N ALA A 294 7.05 5.87 13.45
CA ALA A 294 7.62 6.76 12.43
C ALA A 294 6.54 7.45 11.57
N GLY A 295 5.46 6.74 11.20
CA GLY A 295 4.35 7.30 10.43
C GLY A 295 3.58 8.39 11.17
N PHE A 296 3.47 8.26 12.49
CA PHE A 296 2.81 9.23 13.36
C PHE A 296 3.73 10.39 13.77
N ASP A 297 5.03 10.15 13.86
CA ASP A 297 6.04 11.18 14.10
C ASP A 297 6.03 12.23 12.97
N ILE A 298 6.23 11.78 11.74
CA ILE A 298 6.33 12.70 10.59
C ILE A 298 5.00 13.41 10.31
N ALA A 299 3.85 12.73 10.51
CA ALA A 299 2.53 13.31 10.33
C ALA A 299 2.23 14.53 11.24
N ARG A 300 2.91 14.66 12.39
CA ARG A 300 2.84 15.86 13.24
C ARG A 300 3.46 17.10 12.57
N TYR A 301 4.47 16.89 11.73
CA TYR A 301 5.44 17.94 11.36
C TYR A 301 5.56 18.21 9.85
N LEU A 302 4.86 17.46 8.99
CA LEU A 302 4.89 17.62 7.52
C LEU A 302 4.43 18.99 6.99
N TRP A 303 3.70 19.78 7.77
CA TRP A 303 3.16 21.09 7.35
C TRP A 303 3.43 22.18 8.38
N GLY A 304 3.99 23.31 7.93
CA GLY A 304 4.22 24.49 8.77
C GLY A 304 5.45 24.44 9.69
N TYR A 305 6.08 23.27 9.86
CA TYR A 305 7.31 23.12 10.64
C TYR A 305 8.55 23.07 9.74
N ASN A 306 9.68 23.51 10.30
CA ASN A 306 10.99 23.44 9.65
C ASN A 306 11.56 22.01 9.65
N ILE A 307 12.51 21.76 8.75
CA ILE A 307 13.17 20.44 8.59
C ILE A 307 13.86 19.97 9.88
N SER A 308 14.41 20.89 10.68
CA SER A 308 15.00 20.57 11.99
C SER A 308 14.00 19.93 12.95
N THR A 309 12.73 20.34 12.92
CA THR A 309 11.67 19.70 13.71
C THR A 309 11.29 18.34 13.14
N ARG A 310 11.14 18.23 11.81
CA ARG A 310 10.75 16.98 11.12
C ARG A 310 11.78 15.86 11.26
N ASP A 311 13.06 16.21 11.36
CA ASP A 311 14.16 15.25 11.53
C ASP A 311 14.43 14.86 13.00
N ALA A 312 13.94 15.64 13.98
CA ALA A 312 14.42 15.60 15.37
C ALA A 312 14.33 14.21 16.02
N ALA A 313 13.14 13.60 16.04
CA ALA A 313 12.97 12.26 16.62
C ALA A 313 13.70 11.17 15.82
N SER A 314 13.89 11.36 14.51
CA SER A 314 14.63 10.42 13.66
C SER A 314 16.14 10.44 13.96
N LEU A 315 16.71 11.63 14.20
CA LEU A 315 18.10 11.80 14.64
C LEU A 315 18.32 11.23 16.05
N ASP A 316 17.42 11.56 16.98
CA ASP A 316 17.46 11.08 18.35
C ASP A 316 17.33 9.56 18.47
N LEU A 317 16.49 8.93 17.62
CA LEU A 317 16.32 7.48 17.60
C LEU A 317 17.61 6.77 17.19
N VAL A 318 18.28 7.22 16.13
CA VAL A 318 19.51 6.57 15.66
C VAL A 318 20.67 6.78 16.64
N ASP A 319 20.74 7.92 17.32
CA ASP A 319 21.69 8.16 18.42
C ASP A 319 21.44 7.23 19.62
N TRP A 320 20.18 7.02 20.00
CA TRP A 320 19.82 6.09 21.07
C TRP A 320 20.13 4.63 20.72
N LEU A 321 19.78 4.21 19.49
CA LEU A 321 20.01 2.86 18.97
C LEU A 321 21.50 2.53 18.87
N ALA A 322 22.31 3.43 18.30
CA ALA A 322 23.75 3.24 18.18
C ALA A 322 24.48 3.06 19.53
N LYS A 323 23.84 3.46 20.63
CA LYS A 323 24.32 3.31 22.01
C LYS A 323 23.79 2.05 22.72
N ARG A 324 23.13 1.12 22.00
CA ARG A 324 22.65 -0.17 22.55
C ARG A 324 23.66 -1.29 22.24
N PRO A 325 23.90 -2.27 23.14
CA PRO A 325 24.77 -3.40 22.85
C PRO A 325 24.23 -4.25 21.68
N GLU A 326 22.90 -4.37 21.55
CA GLU A 326 22.22 -5.04 20.43
C GLU A 326 22.68 -4.50 19.07
N TRP A 327 22.86 -3.18 18.96
CA TRP A 327 23.27 -2.55 17.71
C TRP A 327 24.65 -3.03 17.23
N SER A 328 25.56 -3.31 18.16
CA SER A 328 26.92 -3.76 17.86
C SER A 328 27.00 -5.18 17.29
N VAL A 329 25.94 -5.99 17.44
CA VAL A 329 25.91 -7.40 16.99
C VAL A 329 25.98 -7.52 15.47
N MET A 330 25.28 -6.63 14.74
CA MET A 330 25.27 -6.59 13.27
C MET A 330 25.29 -5.16 12.67
N GLY A 331 25.60 -4.13 13.46
CA GLY A 331 25.56 -2.73 13.03
C GLY A 331 24.15 -2.23 12.67
N GLY A 332 23.12 -2.82 13.30
CA GLY A 332 21.70 -2.56 12.98
C GLY A 332 21.10 -3.42 11.86
N LYS A 333 21.87 -4.31 11.20
CA LYS A 333 21.36 -5.11 10.06
C LYS A 333 20.35 -6.22 10.43
N ASP A 334 20.21 -6.51 11.71
CA ASP A 334 19.18 -7.36 12.29
C ASP A 334 18.02 -6.58 12.95
N HIS A 335 18.07 -5.24 12.90
CA HIS A 335 17.02 -4.39 13.44
C HIS A 335 15.95 -4.07 12.38
N PHE A 336 14.70 -3.94 12.81
CA PHE A 336 13.58 -3.55 11.95
C PHE A 336 12.53 -2.71 12.69
N LEU A 337 11.82 -1.87 11.94
CA LEU A 337 10.69 -1.08 12.44
C LEU A 337 9.59 -0.96 11.39
N VAL A 338 8.42 -0.50 11.83
CA VAL A 338 7.27 -0.20 10.96
C VAL A 338 7.06 1.31 10.90
N ALA A 339 6.80 1.81 9.71
CA ALA A 339 6.45 3.19 9.44
C ALA A 339 5.17 3.21 8.61
N GLY A 340 4.03 3.62 9.19
CA GLY A 340 2.72 3.51 8.55
C GLY A 340 2.43 4.53 7.46
N ARG A 341 3.46 5.04 6.80
CA ARG A 341 3.39 5.99 5.68
C ARG A 341 4.32 5.53 4.54
N ILE A 342 4.24 6.19 3.40
CA ILE A 342 4.99 5.81 2.20
C ILE A 342 6.47 6.19 2.33
N THR A 343 7.36 5.45 1.69
CA THR A 343 8.83 5.66 1.70
C THR A 343 9.24 7.12 1.43
N TRP A 344 8.50 7.81 0.55
CA TRP A 344 8.75 9.20 0.13
C TRP A 344 8.60 10.23 1.26
N ASP A 345 7.84 9.93 2.31
CA ASP A 345 7.66 10.81 3.46
C ASP A 345 8.89 10.79 4.40
N PHE A 346 9.81 9.83 4.19
CA PHE A 346 11.05 9.62 4.97
C PHE A 346 12.33 9.80 4.13
N ARG A 347 12.20 10.24 2.88
CA ARG A 347 13.26 10.40 1.88
C ARG A 347 13.37 11.83 1.36
N ARG A 348 13.43 12.81 2.27
CA ARG A 348 13.73 14.22 1.93
C ARG A 348 15.15 14.33 1.37
N LEU A 349 15.28 14.75 0.11
CA LEU A 349 16.54 14.68 -0.66
C LEU A 349 17.51 15.85 -0.41
N SER A 350 17.01 17.06 -0.12
CA SER A 350 17.84 18.24 0.13
C SER A 350 17.45 18.93 1.44
N GLU A 351 18.38 19.70 2.03
CA GLU A 351 18.15 20.52 3.22
C GLU A 351 17.39 21.84 2.92
N THR A 352 16.48 21.80 1.93
CA THR A 352 15.57 22.90 1.59
C THR A 352 14.28 22.80 2.40
N GLU A 353 13.88 23.87 3.09
CA GLU A 353 12.70 23.90 3.98
C GLU A 353 11.37 23.54 3.29
N THR A 354 11.27 23.79 1.97
CA THR A 354 10.09 23.49 1.14
C THR A 354 10.03 22.04 0.65
N ASP A 355 11.10 21.26 0.82
CA ASP A 355 11.08 19.84 0.42
C ASP A 355 10.25 19.03 1.41
N TRP A 356 9.62 17.97 0.88
CA TRP A 356 8.68 17.13 1.62
C TRP A 356 9.39 16.05 2.46
N GLY A 357 8.73 15.60 3.53
CA GLY A 357 9.22 14.52 4.40
C GLY A 357 10.26 14.93 5.44
N ASN A 358 10.86 13.92 6.06
CA ASN A 358 12.11 14.00 6.82
C ASN A 358 13.20 13.15 6.16
N LYS A 359 14.41 13.12 6.73
CA LYS A 359 15.54 12.34 6.18
C LYS A 359 15.77 10.95 6.81
N LEU A 360 14.80 10.37 7.53
CA LEU A 360 14.96 9.12 8.28
C LEU A 360 15.58 7.98 7.45
N LEU A 361 15.08 7.70 6.24
CA LEU A 361 15.58 6.61 5.38
C LEU A 361 16.92 6.92 4.69
N PHE A 362 17.47 8.12 4.86
CA PHE A 362 18.82 8.48 4.43
C PHE A 362 19.84 8.58 5.57
N LEU A 363 19.42 8.47 6.84
CA LEU A 363 20.35 8.38 7.96
C LEU A 363 21.20 7.09 7.85
N PRO A 364 22.54 7.14 7.97
CA PRO A 364 23.40 5.97 7.76
C PRO A 364 23.06 4.75 8.63
N ALA A 365 22.56 4.98 9.85
CA ALA A 365 22.07 3.92 10.72
C ALA A 365 20.77 3.27 10.18
N ALA A 366 19.81 4.08 9.72
CA ALA A 366 18.55 3.58 9.17
C ALA A 366 18.72 2.84 7.83
N LYS A 367 19.78 3.16 7.05
CA LYS A 367 20.17 2.39 5.87
C LYS A 367 20.57 0.93 6.19
N ASN A 368 21.01 0.62 7.42
CA ASN A 368 21.27 -0.76 7.83
C ASN A 368 20.00 -1.50 8.29
N MET A 369 19.01 -0.80 8.84
CA MET A 369 17.78 -1.40 9.36
C MET A 369 16.83 -1.86 8.23
N SER A 370 15.93 -2.80 8.54
CA SER A 370 14.85 -3.19 7.63
C SER A 370 13.58 -2.39 7.96
N MET A 371 13.11 -1.57 7.03
CA MET A 371 12.08 -0.55 7.27
C MET A 371 10.77 -0.95 6.59
N LEU A 372 9.77 -1.35 7.37
CA LEU A 372 8.50 -1.85 6.84
C LEU A 372 7.55 -0.67 6.59
N VAL A 373 7.20 -0.42 5.33
CA VAL A 373 6.44 0.75 4.86
C VAL A 373 5.21 0.33 4.07
N VAL A 374 4.16 1.16 4.07
CA VAL A 374 2.93 0.86 3.29
C VAL A 374 3.09 1.08 1.78
N GLU A 375 4.17 1.73 1.34
CA GLU A 375 4.65 1.72 -0.05
C GLU A 375 6.18 1.89 -0.04
N SER A 376 6.93 1.02 -0.71
CA SER A 376 8.41 1.04 -0.72
C SER A 376 9.03 1.58 -2.03
N SER A 377 10.32 1.90 -1.96
CA SER A 377 11.11 2.45 -3.06
C SER A 377 11.62 1.33 -3.97
N PRO A 378 11.41 1.38 -5.30
CA PRO A 378 12.04 0.44 -6.22
C PRO A 378 13.55 0.71 -6.43
N TRP A 379 14.08 1.80 -5.86
CA TRP A 379 15.49 2.23 -6.02
C TRP A 379 16.26 2.24 -4.70
N ASN A 380 15.77 1.55 -3.65
CA ASN A 380 16.46 1.41 -2.37
C ASN A 380 16.31 0.00 -1.79
N ALA A 381 17.30 -0.43 -1.00
CA ALA A 381 17.42 -1.81 -0.52
C ALA A 381 16.99 -2.03 0.94
N ASN A 382 16.61 -0.97 1.65
CA ASN A 382 16.40 -0.99 3.10
C ASN A 382 14.93 -0.86 3.53
N ASP A 383 14.01 -0.58 2.60
CA ASP A 383 12.56 -0.50 2.87
C ASP A 383 11.73 -1.51 2.07
N PHE A 384 10.71 -2.08 2.72
CA PHE A 384 9.94 -3.23 2.22
C PHE A 384 8.44 -2.96 2.32
N GLY A 385 7.71 -3.27 1.25
CA GLY A 385 6.27 -3.04 1.16
C GLY A 385 5.47 -4.03 2.00
N ILE A 386 4.75 -3.52 3.00
CA ILE A 386 3.71 -4.26 3.74
C ILE A 386 2.31 -3.76 3.36
N PRO A 387 1.26 -4.62 3.40
CA PRO A 387 -0.10 -4.22 3.08
C PRO A 387 -0.58 -3.00 3.88
N TYR A 388 -1.26 -2.07 3.21
CA TYR A 388 -2.06 -1.06 3.90
C TYR A 388 -3.11 -1.74 4.79
N PRO A 389 -3.37 -1.26 6.02
CA PRO A 389 -4.43 -1.79 6.85
C PRO A 389 -5.80 -1.56 6.19
N THR A 390 -6.52 -2.66 5.94
CA THR A 390 -7.89 -2.67 5.39
C THR A 390 -8.91 -2.37 6.50
N TYR A 391 -10.21 -2.52 6.21
CA TYR A 391 -11.27 -2.40 7.22
C TYR A 391 -11.55 -3.70 7.99
N PHE A 392 -10.92 -4.82 7.62
CA PHE A 392 -11.21 -6.15 8.19
C PHE A 392 -10.04 -6.68 9.04
N HIS A 393 -10.35 -6.91 10.31
CA HIS A 393 -9.47 -7.37 11.37
C HIS A 393 -10.16 -8.51 12.15
N PRO A 394 -10.04 -9.76 11.67
CA PRO A 394 -10.68 -10.93 12.28
C PRO A 394 -10.08 -11.23 13.66
N ALA A 395 -10.90 -11.80 14.55
CA ALA A 395 -10.46 -12.21 15.89
C ALA A 395 -10.11 -13.70 16.00
N LYS A 396 -10.45 -14.49 14.97
CA LYS A 396 -10.34 -15.96 14.90
C LYS A 396 -10.37 -16.42 13.44
N ASP A 397 -9.82 -17.60 13.15
CA ASP A 397 -9.76 -18.14 11.79
C ASP A 397 -11.16 -18.33 11.16
N ALA A 398 -12.18 -18.61 11.97
CA ALA A 398 -13.56 -18.73 11.50
C ALA A 398 -14.10 -17.44 10.85
N ASP A 399 -13.69 -16.25 11.30
CA ASP A 399 -14.09 -14.98 10.68
C ASP A 399 -13.51 -14.88 9.25
N VAL A 400 -12.25 -15.33 9.08
CA VAL A 400 -11.55 -15.38 7.79
C VAL A 400 -12.25 -16.35 6.84
N PHE A 401 -12.50 -17.59 7.27
CA PHE A 401 -13.14 -18.60 6.43
C PHE A 401 -14.57 -18.18 6.03
N MET A 402 -15.36 -17.63 6.96
CA MET A 402 -16.70 -17.09 6.65
C MET A 402 -16.63 -15.97 5.60
N TRP A 403 -15.64 -15.08 5.69
CA TRP A 403 -15.48 -14.01 4.71
C TRP A 403 -15.02 -14.54 3.33
N GLN A 404 -14.04 -15.44 3.28
CA GLN A 404 -13.60 -16.08 2.04
C GLN A 404 -14.76 -16.81 1.34
N ASP A 405 -15.55 -17.58 2.08
CA ASP A 405 -16.71 -18.30 1.55
C ASP A 405 -17.81 -17.37 1.04
N ARG A 406 -18.02 -16.21 1.68
CA ARG A 406 -18.88 -15.15 1.14
C ARG A 406 -18.29 -14.62 -0.17
N MET A 407 -17.00 -14.31 -0.22
CA MET A 407 -16.34 -13.81 -1.43
C MET A 407 -16.32 -14.82 -2.59
N ARG A 408 -16.41 -16.13 -2.31
CA ARG A 408 -16.65 -17.19 -3.31
C ARG A 408 -18.09 -17.17 -3.85
N LYS A 409 -19.08 -17.06 -2.96
CA LYS A 409 -20.52 -17.23 -3.27
C LYS A 409 -21.19 -16.00 -3.92
N LEU A 410 -20.60 -14.81 -3.83
CA LEU A 410 -21.20 -13.59 -4.41
C LEU A 410 -21.22 -13.57 -5.94
N GLU A 411 -22.34 -13.15 -6.52
CA GLU A 411 -22.46 -12.78 -7.93
C GLU A 411 -21.78 -11.42 -8.19
N ARG A 412 -21.27 -11.22 -9.42
CA ARG A 412 -20.52 -10.02 -9.81
C ARG A 412 -21.11 -9.42 -11.07
N ASN A 413 -22.00 -8.46 -10.87
CA ASN A 413 -22.83 -7.82 -11.90
C ASN A 413 -22.05 -6.86 -12.83
N TRP A 414 -20.86 -6.41 -12.42
CA TRP A 414 -20.02 -5.51 -13.21
C TRP A 414 -18.74 -6.23 -13.67
N LEU A 415 -18.36 -6.06 -14.94
CA LEU A 415 -17.09 -6.57 -15.44
C LEU A 415 -15.93 -5.86 -14.75
N PHE A 416 -16.00 -4.54 -14.60
CA PHE A 416 -14.97 -3.79 -13.91
C PHE A 416 -15.51 -2.60 -13.13
N CYS A 417 -14.76 -2.12 -12.15
CA CYS A 417 -15.09 -0.88 -11.45
C CYS A 417 -13.87 0.01 -11.11
N PHE A 418 -14.13 1.30 -10.91
CA PHE A 418 -13.16 2.27 -10.41
C PHE A 418 -13.74 3.12 -9.28
N ALA A 419 -12.95 3.34 -8.23
CA ALA A 419 -13.19 4.38 -7.22
C ALA A 419 -12.19 5.52 -7.45
N GLY A 420 -12.66 6.70 -7.84
CA GLY A 420 -11.77 7.85 -7.99
C GLY A 420 -12.37 9.13 -8.53
N ALA A 421 -11.68 10.24 -8.22
CA ALA A 421 -11.75 11.51 -8.93
C ALA A 421 -10.70 11.61 -10.06
N PRO A 422 -10.86 12.54 -11.03
CA PRO A 422 -9.85 12.90 -12.02
C PRO A 422 -8.64 13.62 -11.39
N ARG A 423 -7.62 13.89 -12.21
CA ARG A 423 -6.42 14.66 -11.84
C ARG A 423 -6.08 15.69 -12.93
N PRO A 424 -6.85 16.79 -13.05
CA PRO A 424 -6.63 17.78 -14.12
C PRO A 424 -5.22 18.40 -14.05
N ASP A 425 -4.66 18.53 -12.86
CA ASP A 425 -3.34 19.11 -12.60
C ASP A 425 -2.17 18.16 -12.93
N ASN A 426 -2.43 16.91 -13.34
CA ASN A 426 -1.40 15.91 -13.66
C ASN A 426 -1.68 15.27 -15.04
N PRO A 427 -1.08 15.77 -16.13
CA PRO A 427 -1.33 15.26 -17.49
C PRO A 427 -0.77 13.86 -17.74
N LYS A 428 0.06 13.31 -16.85
CA LYS A 428 0.47 11.89 -16.92
C LYS A 428 -0.62 10.95 -16.42
N SER A 429 -1.54 11.43 -15.58
CA SER A 429 -2.53 10.59 -14.88
C SER A 429 -3.60 10.03 -15.82
N ILE A 430 -3.72 8.71 -15.88
CA ILE A 430 -4.76 8.02 -16.65
C ILE A 430 -6.15 8.02 -15.99
N ARG A 431 -6.29 8.56 -14.77
CA ARG A 431 -7.53 8.49 -13.97
C ARG A 431 -8.74 9.12 -14.69
N GLY A 432 -8.54 10.20 -15.44
CA GLY A 432 -9.62 10.81 -16.25
C GLY A 432 -10.12 9.88 -17.36
N LYS A 433 -9.20 9.25 -18.10
CA LYS A 433 -9.53 8.29 -19.17
C LYS A 433 -10.26 7.05 -18.64
N ILE A 434 -9.88 6.57 -17.45
CA ILE A 434 -10.56 5.47 -16.75
C ILE A 434 -11.99 5.88 -16.36
N ILE A 435 -12.18 7.10 -15.83
CA ILE A 435 -13.50 7.67 -15.51
C ILE A 435 -14.37 7.76 -16.76
N ASP A 436 -13.82 8.24 -17.88
CA ASP A 436 -14.52 8.34 -19.15
C ASP A 436 -14.96 6.96 -19.68
N GLU A 437 -14.08 5.95 -19.64
CA GLU A 437 -14.45 4.58 -20.03
C GLU A 437 -15.48 3.95 -19.07
N CYS A 438 -15.38 4.20 -17.76
CA CYS A 438 -16.39 3.74 -16.79
C CYS A 438 -17.77 4.39 -17.02
N ARG A 439 -17.82 5.68 -17.41
CA ARG A 439 -19.07 6.39 -17.72
C ARG A 439 -19.68 5.97 -19.07
N GLN A 440 -18.86 5.52 -20.01
CA GLN A 440 -19.30 5.09 -21.36
C GLN A 440 -19.63 3.59 -21.44
N SER A 441 -19.07 2.77 -20.55
CA SER A 441 -19.26 1.32 -20.55
C SER A 441 -20.52 0.89 -19.80
N ARG A 442 -21.34 0.02 -20.42
CA ARG A 442 -22.52 -0.60 -19.78
C ARG A 442 -22.16 -1.68 -18.75
N VAL A 443 -20.90 -2.13 -18.73
CA VAL A 443 -20.39 -3.17 -17.83
C VAL A 443 -19.33 -2.64 -16.84
N GLY A 444 -19.04 -1.34 -16.91
CA GLY A 444 -18.18 -0.63 -15.97
C GLY A 444 -18.98 0.03 -14.86
N LYS A 445 -18.46 0.02 -13.62
CA LYS A 445 -19.05 0.73 -12.48
C LYS A 445 -18.11 1.81 -11.95
N LEU A 446 -18.62 3.03 -11.83
CA LEU A 446 -17.89 4.14 -11.24
C LEU A 446 -18.43 4.50 -9.86
N LEU A 447 -17.51 4.79 -8.94
CA LEU A 447 -17.76 5.54 -7.71
C LEU A 447 -16.90 6.81 -7.75
N GLU A 448 -17.55 7.95 -7.99
CA GLU A 448 -16.87 9.24 -8.11
C GLU A 448 -16.53 9.78 -6.71
N CYS A 449 -15.28 10.25 -6.52
CA CYS A 449 -14.76 10.71 -5.24
C CYS A 449 -14.63 12.24 -5.21
N ASP A 450 -15.72 12.95 -5.50
CA ASP A 450 -15.74 14.41 -5.58
C ASP A 450 -15.60 15.10 -4.22
N PHE A 451 -15.36 16.42 -4.24
CA PHE A 451 -15.26 17.24 -3.03
C PHE A 451 -16.64 17.37 -2.35
N GLY A 452 -16.75 16.94 -1.10
CA GLY A 452 -18.01 16.88 -0.33
C GLY A 452 -18.19 15.56 0.42
N GLU A 453 -19.44 15.12 0.63
CA GLU A 453 -19.77 13.79 1.18
C GLU A 453 -19.50 12.66 0.16
N SER A 454 -18.24 12.51 -0.24
CA SER A 454 -17.80 11.49 -1.19
C SER A 454 -18.01 10.08 -0.62
N LYS A 455 -18.74 9.26 -1.37
CA LYS A 455 -18.96 7.85 -1.03
C LYS A 455 -17.68 7.02 -0.97
N CYS A 456 -16.55 7.54 -1.48
CA CYS A 456 -15.26 6.90 -1.31
C CYS A 456 -14.70 6.97 0.11
N HIS A 457 -15.28 7.79 0.99
CA HIS A 457 -15.01 7.79 2.43
C HIS A 457 -15.96 6.86 3.22
N SER A 458 -16.99 6.30 2.58
CA SER A 458 -17.81 5.23 3.15
C SER A 458 -17.16 3.86 2.88
N PRO A 459 -16.75 3.11 3.92
CA PRO A 459 -16.20 1.76 3.74
C PRO A 459 -17.23 0.80 3.13
N SER A 460 -18.52 0.99 3.42
CA SER A 460 -19.58 0.12 2.92
C SER A 460 -19.84 0.37 1.43
N SER A 461 -19.86 1.63 0.97
CA SER A 461 -19.99 1.95 -0.46
C SER A 461 -18.83 1.43 -1.30
N ILE A 462 -17.60 1.50 -0.77
CA ILE A 462 -16.40 0.94 -1.41
C ILE A 462 -16.49 -0.59 -1.49
N MET A 463 -16.74 -1.27 -0.37
CA MET A 463 -16.84 -2.73 -0.33
C MET A 463 -18.02 -3.27 -1.15
N GLN A 464 -19.16 -2.57 -1.16
CA GLN A 464 -20.33 -2.91 -1.96
C GLN A 464 -20.02 -2.83 -3.45
N MET A 465 -19.25 -1.84 -3.92
CA MET A 465 -18.84 -1.79 -5.32
C MET A 465 -17.86 -2.92 -5.66
N PHE A 466 -16.81 -3.12 -4.85
CA PHE A 466 -15.78 -4.11 -5.14
C PHE A 466 -16.31 -5.55 -5.11
N HIS A 467 -17.20 -5.90 -4.17
CA HIS A 467 -17.75 -7.27 -4.11
C HIS A 467 -18.73 -7.58 -5.25
N ASN A 468 -19.28 -6.56 -5.92
CA ASN A 468 -20.18 -6.68 -7.08
C ASN A 468 -19.43 -6.65 -8.43
N SER A 469 -18.11 -6.52 -8.43
CA SER A 469 -17.30 -6.29 -9.63
C SER A 469 -16.27 -7.40 -9.83
N VAL A 470 -16.06 -7.86 -11.07
CA VAL A 470 -15.05 -8.90 -11.37
C VAL A 470 -13.65 -8.33 -11.25
N PHE A 471 -13.39 -7.20 -11.91
CA PHE A 471 -12.10 -6.52 -11.95
C PHE A 471 -12.15 -5.15 -11.26
N CYS A 472 -11.11 -4.80 -10.49
CA CYS A 472 -11.03 -3.52 -9.77
C CYS A 472 -9.84 -2.72 -10.29
N LEU A 473 -10.10 -1.56 -10.91
CA LEU A 473 -9.07 -0.75 -11.55
C LEU A 473 -8.26 0.01 -10.51
N GLN A 474 -6.95 -0.25 -10.43
CA GLN A 474 -6.02 0.34 -9.49
C GLN A 474 -4.90 1.12 -10.22
N PRO A 475 -5.23 2.24 -10.91
CA PRO A 475 -4.22 3.15 -11.46
C PRO A 475 -3.43 3.84 -10.35
N GLN A 476 -2.24 4.36 -10.68
CA GLN A 476 -1.42 5.12 -9.74
C GLN A 476 -2.19 6.26 -9.05
N GLY A 477 -1.80 6.59 -7.82
CA GLY A 477 -2.34 7.70 -7.06
C GLY A 477 -1.54 8.97 -7.33
N ASP A 478 -1.00 9.52 -6.25
CA ASP A 478 0.14 10.44 -6.26
C ASP A 478 1.46 9.70 -6.05
N SER A 479 1.35 8.46 -5.57
CA SER A 479 2.37 7.42 -5.40
C SER A 479 1.92 6.13 -6.11
N TYR A 480 2.72 5.06 -6.07
CA TYR A 480 2.46 3.85 -6.86
C TYR A 480 1.19 3.08 -6.43
N THR A 481 0.92 2.98 -5.14
CA THR A 481 -0.13 2.13 -4.57
C THR A 481 -1.11 2.94 -3.71
N ARG A 482 -2.25 2.33 -3.38
CA ARG A 482 -3.24 2.86 -2.43
C ARG A 482 -3.89 1.68 -1.70
N ARG A 483 -4.37 1.92 -0.47
CA ARG A 483 -5.23 1.01 0.32
C ARG A 483 -6.33 0.32 -0.51
N SER A 484 -6.94 1.06 -1.43
CA SER A 484 -7.91 0.59 -2.45
C SER A 484 -7.54 -0.73 -3.13
N ALA A 485 -6.26 -1.02 -3.37
CA ALA A 485 -5.83 -2.30 -3.95
C ALA A 485 -6.05 -3.48 -2.98
N PHE A 486 -5.79 -3.27 -1.69
CA PHE A 486 -5.95 -4.27 -0.64
C PHE A 486 -7.42 -4.44 -0.25
N ASP A 487 -8.20 -3.35 -0.16
CA ASP A 487 -9.66 -3.42 0.04
C ASP A 487 -10.37 -4.14 -1.15
N ALA A 488 -9.86 -3.99 -2.39
CA ALA A 488 -10.38 -4.73 -3.55
C ALA A 488 -10.06 -6.23 -3.49
N MET A 489 -8.82 -6.60 -3.13
CA MET A 489 -8.45 -8.00 -2.94
C MET A 489 -9.22 -8.64 -1.78
N LEU A 490 -9.43 -7.91 -0.67
CA LEU A 490 -10.30 -8.30 0.44
C LEU A 490 -11.74 -8.57 -0.05
N ALA A 491 -12.25 -7.79 -1.01
CA ALA A 491 -13.56 -8.01 -1.63
C ALA A 491 -13.59 -9.13 -2.70
N GLY A 492 -12.52 -9.93 -2.83
CA GLY A 492 -12.38 -10.96 -3.87
C GLY A 492 -12.39 -10.42 -5.31
N CYS A 493 -12.14 -9.13 -5.48
CA CYS A 493 -12.13 -8.44 -6.77
C CYS A 493 -10.71 -8.47 -7.36
N ILE A 494 -10.57 -8.88 -8.62
CA ILE A 494 -9.26 -9.05 -9.25
C ILE A 494 -8.66 -7.66 -9.54
N PRO A 495 -7.54 -7.26 -8.91
CA PRO A 495 -6.95 -5.95 -9.17
C PRO A 495 -6.39 -5.87 -10.59
N VAL A 496 -6.61 -4.72 -11.23
CA VAL A 496 -6.01 -4.35 -12.51
C VAL A 496 -5.02 -3.23 -12.24
N PHE A 497 -3.73 -3.53 -12.31
CA PHE A 497 -2.66 -2.57 -12.08
C PHE A 497 -2.16 -1.99 -13.41
N PHE A 498 -1.76 -0.71 -13.36
CA PHE A 498 -1.31 0.03 -14.55
C PHE A 498 0.18 0.40 -14.53
N HIS A 499 0.86 0.09 -13.43
CA HIS A 499 2.31 0.24 -13.26
C HIS A 499 2.83 -0.95 -12.44
N PRO A 500 3.98 -1.57 -12.77
CA PRO A 500 4.52 -2.69 -11.99
C PRO A 500 4.89 -2.29 -10.56
N GLY A 501 5.28 -1.02 -10.38
CA GLY A 501 5.45 -0.38 -9.07
C GLY A 501 4.22 -0.46 -8.16
N SER A 502 2.99 -0.54 -8.70
CA SER A 502 1.77 -0.55 -7.90
C SER A 502 1.56 -1.82 -7.07
N ALA A 503 2.29 -2.92 -7.35
CA ALA A 503 2.29 -4.10 -6.50
C ALA A 503 3.53 -5.00 -6.62
N TYR A 504 3.90 -5.34 -7.85
CA TYR A 504 4.67 -6.55 -8.15
C TYR A 504 6.11 -6.53 -7.64
N VAL A 505 6.70 -5.35 -7.51
CA VAL A 505 8.10 -5.15 -7.10
C VAL A 505 8.29 -4.84 -5.61
N GLN A 506 7.21 -4.69 -4.83
CA GLN A 506 7.31 -4.21 -3.43
C GLN A 506 6.61 -5.08 -2.38
N TYR A 507 5.51 -5.77 -2.73
CA TYR A 507 4.81 -6.66 -1.79
C TYR A 507 5.16 -8.15 -2.03
N THR A 508 6.38 -8.45 -2.49
CA THR A 508 6.83 -9.82 -2.88
C THR A 508 6.79 -10.84 -1.74
N TRP A 509 6.74 -10.38 -0.49
CA TRP A 509 6.53 -11.23 0.69
C TRP A 509 5.06 -11.65 0.87
N HIS A 510 4.12 -10.82 0.41
CA HIS A 510 2.67 -10.98 0.62
C HIS A 510 1.94 -11.53 -0.60
N LEU A 511 2.37 -11.13 -1.81
CA LEU A 511 1.77 -11.47 -3.09
C LEU A 511 2.65 -12.45 -3.90
N PRO A 512 2.07 -13.35 -4.73
CA PRO A 512 2.83 -14.23 -5.61
C PRO A 512 3.68 -13.47 -6.63
N LYS A 513 4.92 -13.94 -6.89
CA LYS A 513 5.79 -13.36 -7.93
C LYS A 513 5.16 -13.40 -9.33
N ASN A 514 4.43 -14.48 -9.65
CA ASN A 514 3.67 -14.57 -10.91
C ASN A 514 2.37 -13.76 -10.80
N TYR A 515 2.45 -12.47 -11.09
CA TYR A 515 1.33 -11.54 -10.99
C TYR A 515 0.06 -11.95 -11.75
N SER A 516 0.21 -12.69 -12.86
CA SER A 516 -0.91 -13.17 -13.69
C SER A 516 -1.82 -14.18 -13.00
N THR A 517 -1.39 -14.74 -11.86
CA THR A 517 -2.21 -15.63 -11.02
C THR A 517 -3.31 -14.91 -10.26
N TYR A 518 -3.13 -13.64 -9.89
CA TYR A 518 -4.05 -12.89 -9.04
C TYR A 518 -4.45 -11.51 -9.58
N SER A 519 -3.83 -11.03 -10.65
CA SER A 519 -4.00 -9.66 -11.14
C SER A 519 -3.87 -9.52 -12.65
N VAL A 520 -4.43 -8.45 -13.21
CA VAL A 520 -4.26 -8.08 -14.63
C VAL A 520 -3.33 -6.88 -14.73
N PHE A 521 -2.35 -6.93 -15.63
CA PHE A 521 -1.53 -5.77 -15.98
C PHE A 521 -2.01 -5.14 -17.30
N ILE A 522 -2.17 -3.81 -17.31
CA ILE A 522 -2.43 -3.01 -18.52
C ILE A 522 -1.55 -1.76 -18.45
N PRO A 523 -0.49 -1.61 -19.27
CA PRO A 523 0.40 -0.46 -19.20
C PRO A 523 -0.33 0.88 -19.28
N GLU A 524 0.00 1.82 -18.39
CA GLU A 524 -0.63 3.14 -18.39
C GLU A 524 -0.41 3.94 -19.70
N ASP A 525 0.69 3.67 -20.41
CA ASP A 525 1.01 4.27 -21.70
C ASP A 525 -0.02 3.91 -22.78
N ASP A 526 -0.51 2.66 -22.80
CA ASP A 526 -1.55 2.21 -23.75
C ASP A 526 -2.91 2.89 -23.50
N ILE A 527 -3.21 3.17 -22.22
CA ILE A 527 -4.39 3.97 -21.84
C ILE A 527 -4.16 5.45 -22.22
N ARG A 528 -2.93 5.96 -22.06
CA ARG A 528 -2.57 7.35 -22.38
C ARG A 528 -2.64 7.63 -23.88
N THR A 529 -2.19 6.71 -24.73
CA THR A 529 -2.33 6.76 -26.20
C THR A 529 -3.74 6.43 -26.71
N LYS A 530 -4.55 5.70 -25.91
CA LYS A 530 -5.80 5.03 -26.33
C LYS A 530 -5.57 3.84 -27.29
N ASN A 531 -4.41 3.18 -27.20
CA ASN A 531 -4.14 1.93 -27.92
C ASN A 531 -5.03 0.76 -27.46
N VAL A 532 -5.50 0.79 -26.20
CA VAL A 532 -6.25 -0.31 -25.57
C VAL A 532 -7.52 0.21 -24.90
N SER A 533 -8.65 -0.47 -25.10
CA SER A 533 -9.85 -0.36 -24.25
C SER A 533 -9.76 -1.36 -23.09
N ILE A 534 -10.00 -0.89 -21.87
CA ILE A 534 -10.03 -1.72 -20.67
C ILE A 534 -11.18 -2.73 -20.76
N THR A 535 -12.35 -2.27 -21.23
CA THR A 535 -13.54 -3.10 -21.45
C THR A 535 -13.22 -4.29 -22.36
N GLN A 536 -12.58 -4.04 -23.51
CA GLN A 536 -12.20 -5.10 -24.45
C GLN A 536 -11.14 -6.03 -23.86
N ARG A 537 -10.07 -5.46 -23.29
CA ARG A 537 -8.94 -6.23 -22.73
C ARG A 537 -9.36 -7.19 -21.61
N LEU A 538 -10.29 -6.77 -20.76
CA LEU A 538 -10.83 -7.60 -19.68
C LEU A 538 -11.87 -8.62 -20.18
N SER A 539 -12.66 -8.27 -21.20
CA SER A 539 -13.64 -9.20 -21.82
C SER A 539 -12.97 -10.37 -22.57
N MET A 540 -11.69 -10.24 -22.94
CA MET A 540 -10.91 -11.30 -23.60
C MET A 540 -10.35 -12.35 -22.62
N ILE A 541 -10.47 -12.15 -21.30
CA ILE A 541 -9.96 -13.10 -20.31
C ILE A 541 -10.97 -14.25 -20.15
N PRO A 542 -10.59 -15.53 -20.39
CA PRO A 542 -11.53 -16.65 -20.31
C PRO A 542 -12.18 -16.76 -18.92
N PRO A 543 -13.50 -17.04 -18.81
CA PRO A 543 -14.19 -17.14 -17.52
C PRO A 543 -13.55 -18.13 -16.53
N GLU A 544 -12.98 -19.24 -17.03
CA GLU A 544 -12.23 -20.19 -16.21
C GLU A 544 -10.97 -19.56 -15.58
N GLN A 545 -10.25 -18.72 -16.32
CA GLN A 545 -9.10 -17.98 -15.81
C GLN A 545 -9.53 -16.91 -14.81
N VAL A 546 -10.66 -16.23 -15.05
CA VAL A 546 -11.26 -15.30 -14.09
C VAL A 546 -11.59 -15.99 -12.76
N LEU A 547 -12.16 -17.20 -12.80
CA LEU A 547 -12.44 -17.98 -11.59
C LEU A 547 -11.17 -18.38 -10.83
N LYS A 548 -10.12 -18.82 -11.53
CA LYS A 548 -8.80 -19.12 -10.93
C LYS A 548 -8.19 -17.89 -10.26
N MET A 549 -8.19 -16.75 -10.96
CA MET A 549 -7.63 -15.50 -10.42
C MET A 549 -8.41 -14.97 -9.22
N ARG A 550 -9.75 -15.10 -9.23
CA ARG A 550 -10.61 -14.77 -8.09
C ARG A 550 -10.33 -15.66 -6.87
N GLU A 551 -10.16 -16.97 -7.08
CA GLU A 551 -9.86 -17.90 -5.98
C GLU A 551 -8.46 -17.68 -5.40
N GLU A 552 -7.45 -17.36 -6.22
CA GLU A 552 -6.12 -16.93 -5.74
C GLU A 552 -6.24 -15.67 -4.88
N VAL A 553 -6.91 -14.61 -5.38
CA VAL A 553 -7.15 -13.37 -4.62
C VAL A 553 -7.87 -13.65 -3.28
N ILE A 554 -8.85 -14.55 -3.25
CA ILE A 554 -9.55 -14.94 -2.02
C ILE A 554 -8.63 -15.70 -1.06
N ASN A 555 -7.73 -16.56 -1.55
CA ASN A 555 -6.77 -17.28 -0.72
C ASN A 555 -5.61 -16.40 -0.23
N LEU A 556 -5.32 -15.29 -0.91
CA LEU A 556 -4.37 -14.28 -0.43
C LEU A 556 -4.90 -13.43 0.72
N ILE A 557 -6.23 -13.30 0.91
CA ILE A 557 -6.85 -12.44 1.94
C ILE A 557 -6.15 -12.47 3.31
N PRO A 558 -5.82 -13.63 3.93
CA PRO A 558 -5.17 -13.66 5.25
C PRO A 558 -3.85 -12.90 5.26
N ARG A 559 -3.02 -13.05 4.22
CA ARG A 559 -1.68 -12.44 4.10
C ARG A 559 -1.72 -10.92 3.87
N LEU A 560 -2.91 -10.37 3.61
CA LEU A 560 -3.16 -8.97 3.24
C LEU A 560 -3.90 -8.17 4.32
N ILE A 561 -4.38 -8.82 5.37
CA ILE A 561 -5.06 -8.20 6.52
C ILE A 561 -4.18 -8.30 7.77
N TYR A 562 -4.52 -7.54 8.81
CA TYR A 562 -3.94 -7.70 10.15
C TYR A 562 -5.03 -8.22 11.07
N ALA A 563 -4.78 -9.26 11.86
CA ALA A 563 -5.73 -9.76 12.84
C ALA A 563 -5.98 -8.73 13.96
N ASP A 564 -7.07 -8.85 14.71
CA ASP A 564 -7.32 -7.98 15.86
C ASP A 564 -6.20 -8.15 16.92
N PRO A 565 -5.42 -7.10 17.27
CA PRO A 565 -4.29 -7.20 18.20
C PRO A 565 -4.65 -7.61 19.64
N ARG A 566 -5.94 -7.71 19.97
CA ARG A 566 -6.48 -8.23 21.24
C ARG A 566 -6.71 -9.75 21.22
N SER A 567 -6.36 -10.41 20.12
CA SER A 567 -6.66 -11.80 19.80
C SER A 567 -5.53 -12.43 18.98
N LYS A 568 -5.71 -13.69 18.57
CA LYS A 568 -4.74 -14.44 17.78
C LYS A 568 -5.44 -15.43 16.85
N LEU A 569 -4.99 -15.46 15.59
CA LEU A 569 -5.30 -16.49 14.61
C LEU A 569 -4.46 -17.75 14.92
N GLU A 570 -5.06 -18.94 14.86
CA GLU A 570 -4.41 -20.19 15.25
C GLU A 570 -3.73 -20.83 14.04
N THR A 571 -4.46 -21.02 12.94
CA THR A 571 -3.93 -21.62 11.70
C THR A 571 -3.51 -20.58 10.67
N GLN A 572 -4.25 -19.48 10.54
CA GLN A 572 -3.98 -18.48 9.51
C GLN A 572 -2.84 -17.55 9.90
N LYS A 573 -2.06 -17.10 8.91
CA LYS A 573 -0.97 -16.13 9.08
C LYS A 573 -1.37 -14.81 8.46
N ASP A 574 -1.37 -13.77 9.29
CA ASP A 574 -1.74 -12.41 8.88
C ASP A 574 -0.56 -11.64 8.26
N ALA A 575 -0.78 -10.43 7.79
CA ALA A 575 0.27 -9.58 7.24
C ALA A 575 1.39 -9.29 8.26
N PHE A 576 1.07 -9.24 9.56
CA PHE A 576 2.09 -9.15 10.61
C PHE A 576 2.95 -10.42 10.68
N ASP A 577 2.34 -11.61 10.74
CA ASP A 577 3.05 -12.89 10.77
C ASP A 577 3.97 -13.05 9.53
N VAL A 578 3.47 -12.72 8.33
CA VAL A 578 4.20 -12.78 7.07
C VAL A 578 5.41 -11.85 7.09
N ALA A 579 5.24 -10.59 7.49
CA ALA A 579 6.32 -9.61 7.51
C ALA A 579 7.40 -9.93 8.57
N VAL A 580 7.01 -10.37 9.78
CA VAL A 580 7.97 -10.79 10.82
C VAL A 580 8.76 -12.01 10.37
N GLN A 581 8.12 -13.02 9.75
CA GLN A 581 8.83 -14.18 9.23
C GLN A 581 9.77 -13.83 8.07
N ALA A 582 9.39 -12.90 7.19
CA ALA A 582 10.25 -12.43 6.10
C ALA A 582 11.50 -11.69 6.63
N VAL A 583 11.37 -10.84 7.66
CA VAL A 583 12.52 -10.21 8.33
C VAL A 583 13.42 -11.27 8.99
N ILE A 584 12.85 -12.24 9.72
CA ILE A 584 13.60 -13.36 10.32
C ILE A 584 14.39 -14.12 9.24
N ASN A 585 13.77 -14.41 8.09
CA ASN A 585 14.42 -15.11 6.98
C ASN A 585 15.57 -14.27 6.38
N LYS A 586 15.35 -12.97 6.14
CA LYS A 586 16.34 -12.02 5.62
C LYS A 586 17.57 -11.92 6.54
N VAL A 587 17.35 -11.76 7.84
CA VAL A 587 18.44 -11.67 8.84
C VAL A 587 19.17 -13.01 8.98
N THR A 588 18.44 -14.13 8.98
CA THR A 588 19.04 -15.47 9.04
C THR A 588 19.91 -15.76 7.81
N LYS A 589 19.46 -15.38 6.60
CA LYS A 589 20.26 -15.49 5.37
C LYS A 589 21.53 -14.63 5.47
N LEU A 590 21.40 -13.34 5.81
CA LEU A 590 22.55 -12.44 5.98
C LEU A 590 23.57 -12.97 7.01
N ARG A 591 23.11 -13.54 8.13
CA ARG A 591 23.98 -14.15 9.15
C ARG A 591 24.74 -15.38 8.60
N LYS A 592 24.08 -16.21 7.78
CA LYS A 592 24.73 -17.35 7.08
C LYS A 592 25.76 -16.88 6.06
N ASP A 593 25.38 -15.91 5.22
CA ASP A 593 26.25 -15.34 4.18
C ASP A 593 27.55 -14.80 4.83
N ILE A 594 27.44 -14.08 5.96
CA ILE A 594 28.59 -13.61 6.75
C ILE A 594 29.44 -14.77 7.30
N THR A 595 28.83 -15.84 7.84
CA THR A 595 29.60 -17.00 8.36
C THR A 595 30.33 -17.78 7.27
N GLU A 596 29.78 -17.81 6.06
CA GLU A 596 30.33 -18.51 4.89
C GLU A 596 31.30 -17.62 4.08
N GLY A 597 31.45 -16.35 4.45
CA GLY A 597 32.27 -15.38 3.72
C GLY A 597 31.68 -14.93 2.38
N ARG A 598 30.39 -15.19 2.13
CA ARG A 598 29.68 -14.75 0.93
C ARG A 598 29.36 -13.26 1.03
N THR A 599 30.03 -12.46 0.21
CA THR A 599 29.77 -11.03 0.03
C THR A 599 28.75 -10.81 -1.10
N ASN A 600 28.21 -9.58 -1.18
CA ASN A 600 27.31 -9.17 -2.26
C ASN A 600 27.87 -7.92 -2.96
N ASP A 601 29.14 -7.99 -3.34
CA ASP A 601 29.93 -6.84 -3.81
C ASP A 601 29.45 -6.29 -5.17
N ASN A 602 28.65 -7.07 -5.90
CA ASN A 602 28.01 -6.68 -7.15
C ASN A 602 26.59 -6.09 -6.96
N PHE A 603 26.17 -5.81 -5.71
CA PHE A 603 24.85 -5.25 -5.46
C PHE A 603 24.72 -3.79 -5.93
N ILE A 604 23.63 -3.50 -6.65
CA ILE A 604 23.33 -2.17 -7.21
C ILE A 604 21.99 -1.69 -6.63
N GLU A 605 22.02 -0.64 -5.80
CA GLU A 605 20.85 -0.15 -5.05
C GLU A 605 19.75 0.39 -5.99
N GLU A 606 20.15 1.02 -7.10
CA GLU A 606 19.26 1.63 -8.10
C GLU A 606 18.44 0.61 -8.93
N ILE A 607 18.74 -0.68 -8.80
CA ILE A 607 17.93 -1.78 -9.37
C ILE A 607 17.54 -2.82 -8.31
N SER A 608 17.51 -2.42 -7.03
CA SER A 608 17.08 -3.22 -5.87
C SER A 608 15.81 -4.03 -6.15
N TRP A 609 14.80 -3.40 -6.78
CA TRP A 609 13.54 -4.03 -7.18
C TRP A 609 13.66 -5.33 -7.98
N LYS A 610 14.78 -5.55 -8.70
CA LYS A 610 15.02 -6.80 -9.44
C LYS A 610 15.35 -7.96 -8.52
N TYR A 611 16.13 -7.72 -7.47
CA TYR A 611 16.66 -8.78 -6.60
C TYR A 611 15.55 -9.49 -5.81
N ASP A 612 14.47 -8.78 -5.46
CA ASP A 612 13.28 -9.37 -4.84
C ASP A 612 12.49 -10.28 -5.79
N LEU A 613 12.64 -10.13 -7.11
CA LEU A 613 12.04 -10.99 -8.12
C LEU A 613 12.87 -12.25 -8.40
N LEU A 614 14.20 -12.21 -8.25
CA LEU A 614 15.10 -13.33 -8.52
C LEU A 614 14.82 -14.57 -7.66
N GLU A 615 14.99 -15.75 -8.23
CA GLU A 615 15.08 -17.02 -7.49
C GLU A 615 16.49 -17.24 -6.93
N GLU A 616 16.63 -18.15 -5.97
CA GLU A 616 17.91 -18.37 -5.30
C GLU A 616 18.96 -18.96 -6.27
N GLY A 617 20.03 -18.20 -6.53
CA GLY A 617 21.08 -18.55 -7.48
C GLY A 617 20.95 -17.92 -8.88
N GLN A 618 19.91 -17.10 -9.14
CA GLN A 618 19.82 -16.32 -10.37
C GLN A 618 20.67 -15.03 -10.29
N GLU A 619 21.27 -14.64 -11.42
CA GLU A 619 21.95 -13.35 -11.57
C GLU A 619 21.00 -12.24 -12.04
N VAL A 620 21.34 -10.98 -11.75
CA VAL A 620 20.52 -9.82 -12.15
C VAL A 620 20.70 -9.50 -13.64
N GLY A 621 19.60 -9.60 -14.41
CA GLY A 621 19.61 -9.39 -15.86
C GLY A 621 18.67 -8.28 -16.35
N TYR A 622 18.43 -8.24 -17.66
CA TYR A 622 17.34 -7.45 -18.25
C TYR A 622 15.98 -7.96 -17.77
N HIS A 623 15.02 -7.06 -17.54
CA HIS A 623 13.66 -7.41 -17.13
C HIS A 623 12.62 -6.63 -17.93
N GLU A 624 11.45 -7.22 -18.20
CA GLU A 624 10.39 -6.57 -19.00
C GLU A 624 9.89 -5.24 -18.41
N TRP A 625 10.11 -5.01 -17.12
CA TRP A 625 9.74 -3.76 -16.43
C TRP A 625 10.84 -2.70 -16.39
N ASP A 626 12.02 -2.95 -16.97
CA ASP A 626 13.08 -1.94 -17.07
C ASP A 626 12.62 -0.59 -17.63
N PRO A 627 11.73 -0.50 -18.65
CA PRO A 627 11.21 0.78 -19.13
C PRO A 627 10.42 1.60 -18.09
N PHE A 628 9.79 0.96 -17.09
CA PHE A 628 8.96 1.61 -16.08
C PHE A 628 9.78 2.23 -14.93
N PHE A 629 10.99 1.71 -14.69
CA PHE A 629 11.90 2.21 -13.65
C PHE A 629 13.13 2.94 -14.22
N SER A 630 13.26 2.99 -15.55
CA SER A 630 14.29 3.73 -16.28
C SER A 630 14.13 5.25 -16.14
N LYS A 631 15.25 5.96 -15.94
CA LYS A 631 15.29 7.42 -16.03
C LYS A 631 14.97 7.86 -17.47
N PRO A 632 14.11 8.89 -17.69
CA PRO A 632 13.92 9.48 -19.02
C PRO A 632 15.25 10.00 -19.58
N LYS A 633 15.55 9.69 -20.85
CA LYS A 633 16.70 10.25 -21.56
C LYS A 633 16.43 11.71 -21.94
N ASN A 634 16.72 12.64 -21.03
CA ASN A 634 16.74 14.07 -21.33
C ASN A 634 18.08 14.47 -21.98
N ASN A 635 18.00 15.28 -23.04
CA ASN A 635 19.17 15.90 -23.67
C ASN A 635 19.71 17.03 -22.77
N GLY A 636 20.66 16.70 -21.88
CA GLY A 636 21.44 17.68 -21.10
C GLY A 636 20.65 18.40 -20.00
N ASN A 637 21.11 18.26 -18.75
CA ASN A 637 20.61 18.96 -17.56
C ASN A 637 19.20 18.58 -17.08
N ALA A 638 19.10 17.41 -16.44
CA ALA A 638 18.27 17.20 -15.25
C ALA A 638 18.85 16.03 -14.44
N ASP A 639 19.04 16.23 -13.14
CA ASP A 639 19.59 15.22 -12.24
C ASP A 639 18.60 14.08 -11.92
N SER A 640 19.04 13.12 -11.09
CA SER A 640 18.34 11.87 -10.78
C SER A 640 16.94 12.01 -10.16
N ASP A 641 16.57 13.21 -9.74
CA ASP A 641 15.77 13.39 -8.53
C ASP A 641 14.29 13.71 -8.82
N ALA A 642 13.95 13.94 -10.10
CA ALA A 642 12.64 14.42 -10.50
C ALA A 642 11.49 13.45 -10.16
N ALA A 643 11.70 12.13 -10.24
CA ALA A 643 10.62 11.16 -10.05
C ALA A 643 10.21 10.99 -8.58
N SER A 644 11.18 10.75 -7.69
CA SER A 644 10.97 10.63 -6.24
C SER A 644 10.52 11.95 -5.64
N THR A 645 11.12 13.07 -6.05
CA THR A 645 10.70 14.42 -5.62
C THR A 645 9.27 14.75 -6.05
N GLU A 646 8.84 14.33 -7.25
CA GLU A 646 7.46 14.58 -7.71
C GLU A 646 6.44 13.63 -7.06
N ALA A 647 6.79 12.38 -6.72
CA ALA A 647 5.96 11.52 -5.88
C ALA A 647 5.73 12.14 -4.48
N ALA A 648 6.82 12.58 -3.84
CA ALA A 648 6.80 13.32 -2.57
C ALA A 648 5.94 14.61 -2.66
N LYS A 649 6.15 15.44 -3.69
CA LYS A 649 5.37 16.68 -3.92
C LYS A 649 3.91 16.43 -4.25
N ASN A 650 3.54 15.27 -4.78
CA ASN A 650 2.12 14.93 -5.01
C ASN A 650 1.46 14.34 -3.75
N SER A 651 2.20 13.62 -2.88
CA SER A 651 1.73 13.22 -1.54
C SER A 651 1.18 14.43 -0.76
N TRP A 652 1.96 15.51 -0.70
CA TRP A 652 1.59 16.81 -0.09
C TRP A 652 0.25 17.38 -0.60
N LYS A 653 -0.04 17.26 -1.91
CA LYS A 653 -1.27 17.80 -2.53
C LYS A 653 -2.53 17.01 -2.12
N ASN A 654 -2.37 15.77 -1.68
CA ASN A 654 -3.49 14.86 -1.48
C ASN A 654 -4.07 14.93 -0.06
N GLU A 655 -3.23 15.12 0.95
CA GLU A 655 -3.69 15.26 2.34
C GLU A 655 -4.43 16.60 2.57
N GLN A 656 -4.10 17.64 1.79
CA GLN A 656 -4.95 18.83 1.67
C GLN A 656 -6.32 18.50 1.05
N ARG A 657 -6.35 17.71 -0.04
CA ARG A 657 -7.56 17.41 -0.83
C ARG A 657 -8.47 16.32 -0.24
N GLN A 658 -8.00 15.47 0.67
CA GLN A 658 -8.84 14.50 1.39
C GLN A 658 -9.65 15.14 2.54
N HIS A 659 -9.40 16.43 2.82
CA HIS A 659 -9.97 17.19 3.94
C HIS A 659 -10.42 18.61 3.52
N SER A 660 -10.81 18.78 2.24
CA SER A 660 -11.37 20.01 1.66
C SER A 660 -12.76 19.77 1.06
#